data_AF-R6JLF5-F1
#
_entry.id   AF-R6JLF5-F1
#
_cell.length_a   1.000
_cell.length_b   1.000
_cell.length_c   1.000
_cell.angle_alpha   90.00
_cell.angle_beta   90.00
_cell.angle_gamma   90.00
#
_symmetry.space_group_name_H-M   'P 1'
#
loop_
_entity.id
_entity.type
_entity.pdbx_description
1 polymer ?
#
loop_
_entity_poly.entity_id
_entity_poly.type
_entity_poly.pdbx_seq_one_letter_code
_entity_poly.pdbx_strand_id
1 'polypeptide(L)'
;MDYRILLQEENDAVRERYELSMERIRSMDTEEMQLPYGCYFKKVSAFIRRIERLAKRVEETGLSQEAGLDGALLTLEELREENHALYQDILPENYGESFTNPDYAVEVLGDGYGQLLSFLYTEIRADIVYAFEMRLMNITILNELFLEVYNLFDQAWEEGRKAPQEQLIKDSLYWFVSDYAEVTVDWRIREGLDPALSFGTDIVMEQDLTDLRYLYAYGEYVSETEIKLASFMNSLPQETIDQMASTYTEGFRKGFQVMGRDLKKKRTVVVEFQLGFERMIRRAVEYFREMGLEPICYRAAVESVNRGANGRRGYYGTSPNKQYDYDHRYDSALYMGNAFKERKLAVLRSAYETRRKEAAWCAGPALVETFGEEGFTPVNKKTALALNAHQEALTLAYANESRRIVNQYMPGDETSFTIIAFPKPEIGPEFEEVFRETIRINTLDYEKYQKIQQRIIRALDEASHVLITGRGGNETSMKVSLHPLKDREKETNFENCVSDVNIPLGEVFTSPILKGTEGLLHVKNVYVEDYQFRNLRMVFKDGKVTEYSCGNFEEDGSTGDAGNGEAAGAAGSVGNSGNGETAGTAGEARRQGQALVKQVIMRNHDWLPLGEFAIGTNTTAYAMARRFSIGDKLPILIAEKMGPHFAVGDTCYSFAEDSPMYNPDGREVIARDNEISLLRKTDMSKAYFSCHTDITIPYSELGDIKAVRADGSGIDIIRQGRFVLDGTEELNGALDEAAD
;
A
#
# COMPACT_ATOMS: atom_id res chain seq x y z
N MET A 1 -19.17 14.50 13.69
CA MET A 1 -19.29 14.77 15.14
C MET A 1 -17.99 15.34 15.68
N ASP A 2 -18.07 16.49 16.36
CA ASP A 2 -16.93 17.12 17.03
C ASP A 2 -16.31 16.19 18.10
N TYR A 3 -15.04 15.83 17.92
CA TYR A 3 -14.33 14.91 18.83
C TYR A 3 -14.14 15.48 20.24
N ARG A 4 -14.20 16.81 20.41
CA ARG A 4 -14.22 17.46 21.73
C ARG A 4 -15.43 17.02 22.55
N ILE A 5 -16.55 16.76 21.89
CA ILE A 5 -17.79 16.32 22.52
C ILE A 5 -17.82 14.80 22.61
N LEU A 6 -17.46 14.11 21.53
CA LEU A 6 -17.48 12.65 21.46
C LEU A 6 -16.57 12.00 22.51
N LEU A 7 -15.38 12.57 22.72
CA LEU A 7 -14.36 12.05 23.63
C LEU A 7 -14.35 12.77 24.97
N GLN A 8 -15.37 13.58 25.28
CA GLN A 8 -15.39 14.38 26.51
C GLN A 8 -15.24 13.51 27.77
N GLU A 9 -16.01 12.41 27.87
CA GLU A 9 -15.95 11.52 29.03
C GLU A 9 -14.57 10.86 29.17
N GLU A 10 -13.99 10.38 28.07
CA GLU A 10 -12.64 9.77 28.05
C GLU A 10 -11.55 10.79 28.42
N ASN A 11 -11.67 12.01 27.90
CA ASN A 11 -10.74 13.11 28.16
C ASN A 11 -10.84 13.63 29.60
N ASP A 12 -12.04 13.72 30.16
CA ASP A 12 -12.25 14.12 31.54
C ASP A 12 -11.72 13.06 32.51
N ALA A 13 -11.83 11.77 32.16
CA ALA A 13 -11.29 10.67 32.96
C ALA A 13 -9.75 10.66 33.04
N VAL A 14 -9.05 11.25 32.07
CA VAL A 14 -7.57 11.32 32.04
C VAL A 14 -7.02 12.70 32.36
N ARG A 15 -7.87 13.72 32.51
CA ARG A 15 -7.49 15.14 32.63
C ARG A 15 -6.45 15.41 33.71
N GLU A 16 -6.65 14.87 34.91
CA GLU A 16 -5.73 15.06 36.03
C GLU A 16 -4.33 14.50 35.71
N ARG A 17 -4.26 13.31 35.13
CA ARG A 17 -2.98 12.69 34.71
C ARG A 17 -2.31 13.49 33.60
N TYR A 18 -3.09 13.96 32.63
CA TYR A 18 -2.60 14.84 31.57
C TYR A 18 -1.95 16.10 32.15
N GLU A 19 -2.66 16.82 33.03
CA GLU A 19 -2.20 18.07 33.64
C GLU A 19 -0.94 17.87 34.49
N LEU A 20 -0.90 16.81 35.32
CA LEU A 20 0.25 16.47 36.15
C LEU A 20 1.48 16.10 35.31
N SER A 21 1.30 15.29 34.26
CA SER A 21 2.40 14.91 33.37
C SER A 21 2.95 16.12 32.62
N MET A 22 2.08 17.01 32.11
CA MET A 22 2.49 18.25 31.44
C MET A 22 3.17 19.22 32.40
N GLU A 23 2.73 19.32 33.67
CA GLU A 23 3.41 20.12 34.69
C GLU A 23 4.84 19.65 34.91
N ARG A 24 5.05 18.33 35.04
CA ARG A 24 6.41 17.79 35.16
C ARG A 24 7.23 18.08 33.91
N ILE A 25 6.70 17.86 32.72
CA ILE A 25 7.42 18.10 31.46
C ILE A 25 7.78 19.59 31.29
N ARG A 26 6.92 20.52 31.71
CA ARG A 26 7.26 21.95 31.73
C ARG A 26 8.45 22.26 32.64
N SER A 27 8.53 21.63 33.81
CA SER A 27 9.62 21.88 34.76
C SER A 27 11.00 21.41 34.25
N MET A 28 11.02 20.46 33.30
CA MET A 28 12.25 19.92 32.70
C MET A 28 13.03 20.95 31.86
N ASP A 29 12.39 22.03 31.41
CA ASP A 29 13.02 23.08 30.57
C ASP A 29 14.22 23.74 31.26
N THR A 30 14.09 23.96 32.57
CA THR A 30 15.10 24.60 33.42
C THR A 30 16.01 23.62 34.14
N GLU A 31 15.77 22.32 34.00
CA GLU A 31 16.50 21.28 34.71
C GLU A 31 17.88 21.05 34.07
N GLU A 32 18.90 20.89 34.92
CA GLU A 32 20.22 20.46 34.47
C GLU A 32 20.25 18.94 34.39
N MET A 33 20.42 18.41 33.17
CA MET A 33 20.41 16.97 32.89
C MET A 33 21.80 16.51 32.46
N GLN A 34 22.21 15.30 32.85
CA GLN A 34 23.54 14.81 32.49
C GLN A 34 23.62 14.48 30.99
N LEU A 35 24.73 14.89 30.37
CA LEU A 35 25.04 14.60 28.97
C LEU A 35 25.59 13.17 28.81
N PRO A 36 25.36 12.50 27.67
CA PRO A 36 24.70 13.04 26.48
C PRO A 36 23.16 13.05 26.55
N TYR A 37 22.53 12.17 27.32
CA TYR A 37 21.07 11.95 27.24
C TYR A 37 20.19 13.17 27.59
N GLY A 38 20.69 14.10 28.39
CA GLY A 38 19.99 15.35 28.68
C GLY A 38 19.61 16.16 27.44
N CYS A 39 20.37 16.09 26.34
CA CYS A 39 20.01 16.79 25.11
C CYS A 39 18.76 16.19 24.42
N TYR A 40 18.59 14.87 24.50
CA TYR A 40 17.40 14.18 24.01
C TYR A 40 16.16 14.62 24.79
N PHE A 41 16.19 14.53 26.12
CA PHE A 41 15.04 14.88 26.97
C PHE A 41 14.66 16.36 26.87
N LYS A 42 15.63 17.27 26.68
CA LYS A 42 15.33 18.68 26.41
C LYS A 42 14.66 18.89 25.05
N LYS A 43 15.15 18.21 24.00
CA LYS A 43 14.58 18.32 22.65
C LYS A 43 13.14 17.78 22.62
N VAL A 44 12.93 16.59 23.18
CA VAL A 44 11.61 15.93 23.18
C VAL A 44 10.61 16.63 24.10
N SER A 45 11.02 17.09 25.29
CA SER A 45 10.12 17.89 26.16
C SER A 45 9.71 19.21 25.51
N ALA A 46 10.60 19.87 24.76
CA ALA A 46 10.24 21.06 23.98
C ALA A 46 9.21 20.76 22.88
N PHE A 47 9.31 19.59 22.24
CA PHE A 47 8.32 19.12 21.28
C PHE A 47 6.96 18.84 21.96
N ILE A 48 6.94 18.12 23.09
CA ILE A 48 5.70 17.85 23.84
C ILE A 48 5.02 19.15 24.31
N ARG A 49 5.79 20.17 24.73
CA ARG A 49 5.24 21.50 25.05
C ARG A 49 4.67 22.24 23.84
N ARG A 50 5.12 21.92 22.62
CA ARG A 50 4.49 22.42 21.39
C ARG A 50 3.15 21.71 21.17
N ILE A 51 3.08 20.39 21.37
CA ILE A 51 1.83 19.63 21.35
C ILE A 51 0.83 20.17 22.37
N GLU A 52 1.27 20.48 23.59
CA GLU A 52 0.37 21.06 24.61
C GLU A 52 -0.31 22.34 24.11
N ARG A 53 0.44 23.24 23.48
CA ARG A 53 -0.11 24.48 22.92
C ARG A 53 -1.09 24.19 21.78
N LEU A 54 -0.76 23.21 20.93
CA LEU A 54 -1.63 22.76 19.85
C LEU A 54 -2.94 22.18 20.39
N ALA A 55 -2.88 21.23 21.33
CA ALA A 55 -4.05 20.60 21.94
C ALA A 55 -4.95 21.63 22.64
N LYS A 56 -4.36 22.58 23.38
CA LYS A 56 -5.10 23.67 24.00
C LYS A 56 -5.83 24.53 22.97
N ARG A 57 -5.16 24.89 21.87
CA ARG A 57 -5.80 25.65 20.79
C ARG A 57 -6.98 24.87 20.21
N VAL A 58 -6.77 23.61 19.83
CA VAL A 58 -7.82 22.76 19.25
C VAL A 58 -9.00 22.61 20.20
N GLU A 59 -8.76 22.44 21.50
CA GLU A 59 -9.80 22.38 22.52
C GLU A 59 -10.65 23.67 22.54
N GLU A 60 -9.98 24.83 22.59
CA GLU A 60 -10.62 26.15 22.71
C GLU A 60 -11.35 26.58 21.43
N THR A 61 -10.76 26.33 20.25
CA THR A 61 -11.27 26.86 18.96
C THR A 61 -12.00 25.84 18.11
N GLY A 62 -11.74 24.56 18.31
CA GLY A 62 -12.21 23.49 17.43
C GLY A 62 -11.51 23.50 16.07
N LEU A 63 -12.03 22.69 15.14
CA LEU A 63 -11.55 22.58 13.75
C LEU A 63 -12.24 23.58 12.81
N SER A 64 -13.40 24.09 13.20
CA SER A 64 -14.10 25.12 12.44
C SER A 64 -13.33 26.42 12.61
N GLN A 65 -12.80 26.94 11.51
CA GLN A 65 -12.22 28.29 11.37
C GLN A 65 -10.72 28.47 11.66
N GLU A 66 -9.98 27.43 12.08
CA GLU A 66 -8.52 27.55 12.32
C GLU A 66 -8.17 28.82 13.11
N ALA A 67 -8.98 29.13 14.12
CA ALA A 67 -8.77 30.34 14.89
C ALA A 67 -7.54 30.21 15.78
N GLY A 68 -6.79 31.29 15.95
CA GLY A 68 -5.77 31.43 16.96
C GLY A 68 -6.38 31.52 18.37
N LEU A 69 -5.52 31.49 19.39
CA LEU A 69 -5.93 31.60 20.81
C LEU A 69 -6.60 32.96 21.14
N ASP A 70 -6.47 33.96 20.28
CA ASP A 70 -7.12 35.27 20.37
C ASP A 70 -8.49 35.32 19.66
N GLY A 71 -8.91 34.21 19.06
CA GLY A 71 -10.17 34.07 18.32
C GLY A 71 -10.13 34.62 16.89
N ALA A 72 -8.98 35.09 16.39
CA ALA A 72 -8.83 35.50 15.00
C ALA A 72 -8.53 34.30 14.10
N LEU A 73 -9.05 34.28 12.87
CA LEU A 73 -8.71 33.25 11.89
C LEU A 73 -7.20 33.28 11.61
N LEU A 74 -6.52 32.14 11.71
CA LEU A 74 -5.16 32.05 11.20
C LEU A 74 -5.17 32.20 9.68
N THR A 75 -4.18 32.94 9.21
CA THR A 75 -3.88 33.06 7.79
C THR A 75 -3.30 31.74 7.28
N LEU A 76 -3.40 31.52 5.96
CA LEU A 76 -2.78 30.36 5.32
C LEU A 76 -1.26 30.29 5.59
N GLU A 77 -0.59 31.43 5.68
CA GLU A 77 0.84 31.50 5.99
C GLU A 77 1.13 31.06 7.42
N GLU A 78 0.36 31.53 8.41
CA GLU A 78 0.55 31.14 9.82
C GLU A 78 0.32 29.64 10.04
N LEU A 79 -0.65 29.05 9.34
CA LEU A 79 -0.88 27.60 9.38
C LEU A 79 0.24 26.82 8.72
N ARG A 80 0.78 27.32 7.61
CA ARG A 80 1.97 26.74 6.96
C ARG A 80 3.18 26.77 7.88
N GLU A 81 3.42 27.89 8.56
CA GLU A 81 4.52 28.03 9.52
C GLU A 81 4.37 27.08 10.70
N GLU A 82 3.17 26.95 11.27
CA GLU A 82 2.92 26.01 12.36
C GLU A 82 3.07 24.56 11.92
N ASN A 83 2.51 24.19 10.76
CA ASN A 83 2.65 22.85 10.19
C ASN A 83 4.12 22.52 9.95
N HIS A 84 4.87 23.41 9.29
CA HIS A 84 6.31 23.25 9.11
C HIS A 84 7.02 23.06 10.45
N ALA A 85 6.70 23.87 11.47
CA ALA A 85 7.31 23.74 12.79
C ALA A 85 7.04 22.37 13.43
N LEU A 86 5.83 21.81 13.29
CA LEU A 86 5.51 20.48 13.83
C LEU A 86 6.35 19.37 13.20
N TYR A 87 6.74 19.49 11.93
CA TYR A 87 7.49 18.46 11.19
C TYR A 87 8.98 18.79 10.98
N GLN A 88 9.42 19.99 11.37
CA GLN A 88 10.70 20.59 10.99
C GLN A 88 11.91 19.67 11.16
N ASP A 89 12.02 18.99 12.30
CA ASP A 89 13.17 18.14 12.64
C ASP A 89 13.24 16.86 11.81
N ILE A 90 12.12 16.39 11.26
CA ILE A 90 12.11 15.20 10.42
C ILE A 90 12.16 15.50 8.92
N LEU A 91 12.09 16.76 8.51
CA LEU A 91 12.24 17.15 7.10
C LEU A 91 13.64 16.77 6.57
N PRO A 92 13.78 16.45 5.27
CA PRO A 92 15.02 15.91 4.71
C PRO A 92 16.28 16.73 5.04
N GLU A 93 16.17 18.06 5.05
CA GLU A 93 17.25 18.99 5.34
C GLU A 93 17.74 18.96 6.80
N ASN A 94 16.88 18.58 7.75
CA ASN A 94 17.18 18.55 9.18
C ASN A 94 17.30 17.12 9.74
N TYR A 95 16.84 16.12 8.99
CA TYR A 95 16.74 14.74 9.47
C TYR A 95 18.09 14.15 9.88
N GLY A 96 19.20 14.62 9.28
CA GLY A 96 20.56 14.24 9.68
C GLY A 96 20.90 14.49 11.15
N GLU A 97 20.21 15.44 11.80
CA GLU A 97 20.43 15.84 13.20
C GLU A 97 19.18 15.60 14.10
N SER A 98 18.23 14.79 13.62
CA SER A 98 17.04 14.43 14.39
C SER A 98 17.28 13.24 15.30
N PHE A 99 16.71 13.24 16.51
CA PHE A 99 16.68 12.05 17.35
C PHE A 99 15.76 10.94 16.80
N THR A 100 14.91 11.24 15.82
CA THR A 100 14.20 10.22 15.02
C THR A 100 15.04 9.67 13.87
N ASN A 101 16.29 10.08 13.72
CA ASN A 101 17.22 9.43 12.81
C ASN A 101 18.06 8.43 13.62
N PRO A 102 17.95 7.12 13.37
CA PRO A 102 18.68 6.12 14.16
C PRO A 102 20.21 6.30 14.12
N ASP A 103 20.79 6.76 13.01
CA ASP A 103 22.24 7.02 12.93
C ASP A 103 22.65 8.14 13.89
N TYR A 104 21.93 9.26 13.85
CA TYR A 104 22.20 10.40 14.72
C TYR A 104 21.92 10.07 16.20
N ALA A 105 20.82 9.38 16.48
CA ALA A 105 20.48 8.96 17.83
C ALA A 105 21.56 8.04 18.41
N VAL A 106 22.08 7.08 17.63
CA VAL A 106 23.17 6.19 18.06
C VAL A 106 24.50 6.93 18.19
N GLU A 107 24.81 7.85 17.28
CA GLU A 107 26.01 8.69 17.35
C GLU A 107 26.06 9.49 18.66
N VAL A 108 24.94 10.10 19.05
CA VAL A 108 24.87 10.99 20.22
C VAL A 108 24.64 10.22 21.53
N LEU A 109 23.77 9.21 21.52
CA LEU A 109 23.27 8.55 22.74
C LEU A 109 23.90 7.17 22.98
N GLY A 110 24.66 6.66 22.00
CA GLY A 110 25.30 5.34 22.03
C GLY A 110 24.42 4.23 21.49
N ASP A 111 25.07 3.15 21.04
CA ASP A 111 24.42 1.93 20.56
C ASP A 111 23.55 1.29 21.65
N GLY A 112 22.41 0.73 21.26
CA GLY A 112 21.35 0.28 22.16
C GLY A 112 20.41 1.41 22.56
N TYR A 113 20.93 2.43 23.27
CA TYR A 113 20.09 3.55 23.76
C TYR A 113 19.55 4.43 22.63
N GLY A 114 20.35 4.71 21.60
CA GLY A 114 19.95 5.51 20.46
C GLY A 114 18.74 4.95 19.75
N GLN A 115 18.71 3.63 19.49
CA GLN A 115 17.58 2.95 18.87
C GLN A 115 16.31 3.03 19.73
N LEU A 116 16.42 2.76 21.03
CA LEU A 116 15.27 2.79 21.95
C LEU A 116 14.66 4.19 22.08
N LEU A 117 15.50 5.21 22.18
CA LEU A 117 15.05 6.60 22.32
C LEU A 117 14.57 7.17 20.97
N SER A 118 15.12 6.71 19.85
CA SER A 118 14.60 7.05 18.52
C SER A 118 13.18 6.50 18.32
N PHE A 119 12.95 5.23 18.69
CA PHE A 119 11.61 4.63 18.72
C PHE A 119 10.64 5.43 19.60
N LEU A 120 11.04 5.75 20.83
CA LEU A 120 10.19 6.51 21.75
C LEU A 120 9.80 7.88 21.17
N TYR A 121 10.76 8.60 20.58
CA TYR A 121 10.45 9.89 19.99
C TYR A 121 9.50 9.75 18.79
N THR A 122 9.71 8.73 17.95
CA THR A 122 8.80 8.41 16.83
C THR A 122 7.37 8.11 17.29
N GLU A 123 7.17 7.40 18.42
CA GLU A 123 5.84 7.20 19.01
C GLU A 123 5.24 8.52 19.53
N ILE A 124 6.03 9.35 20.23
CA ILE A 124 5.58 10.67 20.73
C ILE A 124 5.15 11.59 19.59
N ARG A 125 5.74 11.48 18.40
CA ARG A 125 5.33 12.30 17.25
C ARG A 125 3.89 12.05 16.79
N ALA A 126 3.29 10.91 17.16
CA ALA A 126 1.85 10.68 16.97
C ALA A 126 0.96 11.69 17.72
N ASP A 127 1.50 12.36 18.74
CA ASP A 127 0.79 13.40 19.50
C ASP A 127 0.32 14.58 18.64
N ILE A 128 0.95 14.82 17.48
CA ILE A 128 0.45 15.82 16.52
C ILE A 128 -1.00 15.50 16.17
N VAL A 129 -1.27 14.29 15.70
CA VAL A 129 -2.62 13.92 15.25
C VAL A 129 -3.57 13.73 16.42
N TYR A 130 -3.09 13.24 17.57
CA TYR A 130 -3.93 13.13 18.77
C TYR A 130 -4.38 14.49 19.30
N ALA A 131 -3.56 15.53 19.16
CA ALA A 131 -3.94 16.88 19.54
C ALA A 131 -5.08 17.42 18.65
N PHE A 132 -5.01 17.19 17.32
CA PHE A 132 -6.08 17.57 16.40
C PHE A 132 -7.37 16.77 16.65
N GLU A 133 -7.27 15.49 16.96
CA GLU A 133 -8.41 14.60 17.26
C GLU A 133 -8.87 14.67 18.72
N MET A 134 -8.25 15.49 19.56
CA MET A 134 -8.56 15.59 21.00
C MET A 134 -8.52 14.24 21.72
N ARG A 135 -7.53 13.39 21.40
CA ARG A 135 -7.28 12.10 22.03
C ARG A 135 -6.32 12.25 23.21
N LEU A 136 -6.76 12.90 24.29
CA LEU A 136 -5.89 13.20 25.44
C LEU A 136 -5.41 11.94 26.17
N MET A 137 -6.16 10.84 26.10
CA MET A 137 -5.71 9.56 26.65
C MET A 137 -4.39 9.12 26.03
N ASN A 138 -4.29 9.19 24.69
CA ASN A 138 -3.09 8.79 23.96
C ASN A 138 -1.89 9.70 24.27
N ILE A 139 -2.10 11.02 24.32
CA ILE A 139 -1.04 11.98 24.69
C ILE A 139 -0.56 11.71 26.12
N THR A 140 -1.49 11.44 27.04
CA THR A 140 -1.15 11.22 28.45
C THR A 140 -0.30 9.96 28.65
N ILE A 141 -0.65 8.85 28.01
CA ILE A 141 0.12 7.60 28.16
C ILE A 141 1.53 7.73 27.56
N LEU A 142 1.70 8.53 26.49
CA LEU A 142 3.01 8.82 25.90
C LEU A 142 3.84 9.77 26.78
N ASN A 143 3.21 10.77 27.38
CA ASN A 143 3.85 11.63 28.38
C ASN A 143 4.34 10.81 29.59
N GLU A 144 3.51 9.91 30.09
CA GLU A 144 3.86 9.03 31.21
C GLU A 144 5.02 8.10 30.85
N LEU A 145 5.02 7.50 29.66
CA LEU A 145 6.14 6.69 29.17
C LEU A 145 7.43 7.51 29.05
N PHE A 146 7.34 8.72 28.49
CA PHE A 146 8.48 9.64 28.39
C PHE A 146 9.06 9.97 29.77
N LEU A 147 8.20 10.25 30.75
CA LEU A 147 8.59 10.52 32.13
C LEU A 147 9.13 9.29 32.84
N GLU A 148 8.56 8.10 32.60
CA GLU A 148 9.07 6.83 33.14
C GLU A 148 10.50 6.58 32.66
N VAL A 149 10.74 6.69 31.35
CA VAL A 149 12.07 6.54 30.77
C VAL A 149 13.02 7.61 31.29
N TYR A 150 12.58 8.87 31.40
CA TYR A 150 13.38 9.93 32.02
C TYR A 150 13.78 9.59 33.47
N ASN A 151 12.84 9.13 34.28
CA ASN A 151 13.09 8.78 35.68
C ASN A 151 14.09 7.62 35.83
N LEU A 152 14.15 6.67 34.87
CA LEU A 152 15.20 5.66 34.85
C LEU A 152 16.60 6.28 34.68
N PHE A 153 16.73 7.30 33.84
CA PHE A 153 17.98 8.05 33.69
C PHE A 153 18.31 8.88 34.93
N ASP A 154 17.32 9.61 35.45
CA ASP A 154 17.49 10.44 36.63
C ASP A 154 17.97 9.62 37.84
N GLN A 155 17.31 8.48 38.11
CA GLN A 155 17.74 7.55 39.15
C GLN A 155 19.17 7.03 38.92
N ALA A 156 19.53 6.70 37.67
CA ALA A 156 20.89 6.27 37.37
C ALA A 156 21.91 7.38 37.68
N TRP A 157 21.58 8.63 37.34
CA TRP A 157 22.41 9.81 37.61
C TRP A 157 22.60 10.07 39.10
N GLU A 158 21.53 9.97 39.90
CA GLU A 158 21.59 10.07 41.37
C GLU A 158 22.48 8.99 42.00
N GLU A 159 22.46 7.78 41.43
CA GLU A 159 23.31 6.65 41.83
C GLU A 159 24.76 6.77 41.30
N GLY A 160 25.11 7.85 40.60
CA GLY A 160 26.44 8.09 40.04
C GLY A 160 26.75 7.27 38.78
N ARG A 161 25.74 6.66 38.15
CA ARG A 161 25.83 5.96 36.86
C ARG A 161 25.54 6.94 35.71
N LYS A 162 26.09 6.67 34.53
CA LYS A 162 25.84 7.51 33.34
C LYS A 162 24.46 7.30 32.71
N ALA A 163 23.91 6.09 32.86
CA ALA A 163 22.67 5.64 32.21
C ALA A 163 22.06 4.45 32.99
N PRO A 164 20.75 4.18 32.84
CA PRO A 164 20.11 2.98 33.37
C PRO A 164 20.56 1.73 32.61
N GLN A 165 20.19 0.54 33.08
CA GLN A 165 20.35 -0.66 32.27
C GLN A 165 19.44 -0.56 31.04
N GLU A 166 19.98 -0.81 29.84
CA GLU A 166 19.23 -0.75 28.58
C GLU A 166 17.95 -1.60 28.62
N GLN A 167 18.02 -2.78 29.24
CA GLN A 167 16.87 -3.68 29.36
C GLN A 167 15.68 -3.04 30.08
N LEU A 168 15.90 -2.13 31.05
CA LEU A 168 14.80 -1.45 31.74
C LEU A 168 14.02 -0.54 30.79
N ILE A 169 14.73 0.19 29.93
CA ILE A 169 14.09 1.04 28.91
C ILE A 169 13.33 0.15 27.92
N LYS A 170 13.96 -0.94 27.46
CA LYS A 170 13.33 -1.89 26.54
C LYS A 170 12.06 -2.51 27.14
N ASP A 171 12.06 -2.83 28.43
CA ASP A 171 10.90 -3.37 29.14
C ASP A 171 9.79 -2.33 29.23
N SER A 172 10.08 -1.07 29.61
CA SER A 172 9.06 0.01 29.62
C SER A 172 8.41 0.20 28.25
N LEU A 173 9.21 0.21 27.18
CA LEU A 173 8.68 0.34 25.81
C LEU A 173 7.87 -0.89 25.38
N TYR A 174 8.31 -2.11 25.71
CA TYR A 174 7.56 -3.34 25.42
C TYR A 174 6.20 -3.34 26.12
N TRP A 175 6.17 -3.03 27.42
CA TRP A 175 4.94 -3.05 28.21
C TRP A 175 4.00 -1.92 27.82
N PHE A 176 4.51 -0.74 27.46
CA PHE A 176 3.69 0.31 26.86
C PHE A 176 2.91 -0.22 25.65
N VAL A 177 3.59 -0.85 24.68
CA VAL A 177 2.93 -1.37 23.48
C VAL A 177 1.99 -2.54 23.81
N SER A 178 2.39 -3.44 24.71
CA SER A 178 1.61 -4.64 25.08
C SER A 178 0.36 -4.33 25.91
N ASP A 179 0.47 -3.42 26.87
CA ASP A 179 -0.60 -3.12 27.83
C ASP A 179 -1.62 -2.17 27.18
N TYR A 180 -1.15 -1.13 26.49
CA TYR A 180 -2.00 -0.20 25.74
C TYR A 180 -2.43 -0.73 24.36
N ALA A 181 -2.14 -1.99 24.03
CA ALA A 181 -2.71 -2.64 22.85
C ALA A 181 -4.25 -2.60 22.88
N GLU A 182 -4.87 -2.73 24.06
CA GLU A 182 -6.34 -2.62 24.22
C GLU A 182 -6.88 -1.22 23.92
N VAL A 183 -6.06 -0.17 23.98
CA VAL A 183 -6.45 1.18 23.58
C VAL A 183 -6.16 1.39 22.10
N THR A 184 -4.92 1.12 21.68
CA THR A 184 -4.43 1.45 20.33
C THR A 184 -4.98 0.52 19.24
N VAL A 185 -5.03 -0.79 19.46
CA VAL A 185 -5.54 -1.76 18.46
C VAL A 185 -7.06 -1.74 18.43
N ASP A 186 -7.73 -1.61 19.58
CA ASP A 186 -9.19 -1.50 19.63
C ASP A 186 -9.67 -0.22 18.92
N TRP A 187 -9.03 0.92 19.18
CA TRP A 187 -9.32 2.17 18.47
C TRP A 187 -9.12 2.01 16.96
N ARG A 188 -8.02 1.36 16.54
CA ARG A 188 -7.74 1.11 15.11
C ARG A 188 -8.83 0.30 14.42
N ILE A 189 -9.43 -0.65 15.13
CA ILE A 189 -10.53 -1.45 14.59
C ILE A 189 -11.82 -0.62 14.59
N ARG A 190 -12.06 0.16 15.64
CA ARG A 190 -13.23 1.04 15.75
C ARG A 190 -13.28 2.06 14.61
N GLU A 191 -12.17 2.73 14.30
CA GLU A 191 -12.14 3.77 13.26
C GLU A 191 -12.47 3.24 11.87
N GLY A 192 -12.24 1.95 11.60
CA GLY A 192 -12.64 1.31 10.35
C GLY A 192 -14.11 0.81 10.30
N LEU A 193 -14.85 0.91 11.41
CA LEU A 193 -16.17 0.27 11.56
C LEU A 193 -17.28 1.20 12.08
N ASP A 194 -16.95 2.17 12.93
CA ASP A 194 -17.90 3.03 13.63
C ASP A 194 -18.07 4.37 12.88
N PRO A 195 -19.19 4.61 12.17
CA PRO A 195 -19.41 5.87 11.47
C PRO A 195 -19.61 7.07 12.41
N ALA A 196 -19.77 6.87 13.72
CA ALA A 196 -19.75 7.98 14.68
C ALA A 196 -18.35 8.62 14.78
N LEU A 197 -17.28 7.85 14.52
CA LEU A 197 -15.92 8.37 14.40
C LEU A 197 -15.75 9.11 13.07
N SER A 198 -16.26 10.34 13.02
CA SER A 198 -16.51 11.07 11.77
C SER A 198 -15.52 12.20 11.44
N PHE A 199 -14.40 12.35 12.17
CA PHE A 199 -13.45 13.45 11.99
C PHE A 199 -13.08 13.75 10.52
N GLY A 200 -12.64 12.74 9.76
CA GLY A 200 -12.30 12.93 8.35
C GLY A 200 -13.51 13.23 7.47
N THR A 201 -14.65 12.56 7.74
CA THR A 201 -15.90 12.78 7.00
C THR A 201 -16.45 14.18 7.24
N ASP A 202 -16.36 14.71 8.46
CA ASP A 202 -16.81 16.06 8.81
C ASP A 202 -15.97 17.11 8.08
N ILE A 203 -14.65 16.96 8.05
CA ILE A 203 -13.78 17.89 7.29
C ILE A 203 -14.22 17.93 5.82
N VAL A 204 -14.41 16.76 5.19
CA VAL A 204 -14.86 16.67 3.80
C VAL A 204 -16.22 17.33 3.59
N MET A 205 -17.17 17.16 4.50
CA MET A 205 -18.56 17.57 4.30
C MET A 205 -18.87 18.98 4.79
N GLU A 206 -18.18 19.47 5.82
CA GLU A 206 -18.55 20.69 6.55
C GLU A 206 -17.62 21.88 6.26
N GLN A 207 -16.36 21.67 5.86
CA GLN A 207 -15.42 22.75 5.56
C GLN A 207 -15.67 23.41 4.20
N ASP A 208 -15.18 24.65 4.01
CA ASP A 208 -15.13 25.28 2.69
C ASP A 208 -13.92 24.79 1.90
N LEU A 209 -14.12 23.85 0.99
CA LEU A 209 -13.04 23.27 0.19
C LEU A 209 -12.44 24.23 -0.84
N THR A 210 -13.05 25.41 -1.06
CA THR A 210 -12.45 26.47 -1.89
C THR A 210 -11.37 27.26 -1.15
N ASP A 211 -11.36 27.17 0.18
CA ASP A 211 -10.37 27.77 1.06
C ASP A 211 -9.37 26.73 1.53
N LEU A 212 -8.20 26.68 0.89
CA LEU A 212 -7.18 25.61 1.04
C LEU A 212 -6.64 25.43 2.47
N ARG A 213 -6.94 26.38 3.35
CA ARG A 213 -6.78 26.31 4.78
C ARG A 213 -7.25 24.99 5.39
N TYR A 214 -8.39 24.46 4.95
CA TYR A 214 -8.96 23.21 5.52
C TYR A 214 -7.99 22.02 5.53
N LEU A 215 -6.99 21.99 4.63
CA LEU A 215 -5.98 20.93 4.57
C LEU A 215 -5.22 20.79 5.90
N TYR A 216 -5.02 21.89 6.62
CA TYR A 216 -4.32 21.92 7.91
C TYR A 216 -5.19 21.40 9.06
N ALA A 217 -6.52 21.30 8.89
CA ALA A 217 -7.43 20.78 9.90
C ALA A 217 -7.24 19.28 10.17
N TYR A 218 -6.64 18.54 9.22
CA TYR A 218 -6.37 17.11 9.36
C TYR A 218 -5.24 16.78 10.34
N GLY A 219 -4.37 17.75 10.67
CA GLY A 219 -3.14 17.50 11.43
C GLY A 219 -2.03 16.76 10.68
N GLU A 220 -2.21 16.56 9.37
CA GLU A 220 -1.22 15.97 8.47
C GLU A 220 -0.13 16.97 8.10
N TYR A 221 1.01 16.48 7.61
CA TYR A 221 1.97 17.34 6.91
C TYR A 221 1.35 17.79 5.58
N VAL A 222 1.32 19.11 5.34
CA VAL A 222 0.77 19.70 4.12
C VAL A 222 1.93 20.30 3.33
N SER A 223 2.22 19.70 2.18
CA SER A 223 3.23 20.18 1.24
C SER A 223 2.61 20.96 0.10
N GLU A 224 3.45 21.50 -0.80
CA GLU A 224 2.98 22.13 -2.04
C GLU A 224 2.17 21.17 -2.92
N THR A 225 2.36 19.86 -2.76
CA THR A 225 1.61 18.81 -3.46
C THR A 225 0.12 18.88 -3.15
N GLU A 226 -0.26 18.83 -1.87
CA GLU A 226 -1.67 18.88 -1.44
C GLU A 226 -2.33 20.19 -1.89
N ILE A 227 -1.61 21.32 -1.73
CA ILE A 227 -2.08 22.66 -2.12
C ILE A 227 -2.35 22.74 -3.63
N LYS A 228 -1.41 22.26 -4.46
CA LYS A 228 -1.54 22.30 -5.93
C LYS A 228 -2.63 21.34 -6.41
N LEU A 229 -2.74 20.16 -5.81
CA LEU A 229 -3.79 19.19 -6.12
C LEU A 229 -5.18 19.74 -5.78
N ALA A 230 -5.39 20.24 -4.56
CA ALA A 230 -6.66 20.83 -4.13
C ALA A 230 -7.04 22.04 -5.00
N SER A 231 -6.07 22.90 -5.33
CA SER A 231 -6.28 24.03 -6.24
C SER A 231 -6.71 23.59 -7.63
N PHE A 232 -6.06 22.56 -8.18
CA PHE A 232 -6.44 22.00 -9.47
C PHE A 232 -7.83 21.38 -9.43
N MET A 233 -8.15 20.62 -8.37
CA MET A 233 -9.48 20.04 -8.16
C MET A 233 -10.56 21.12 -8.11
N ASN A 234 -10.28 22.28 -7.50
CA ASN A 234 -11.18 23.45 -7.50
C ASN A 234 -11.33 24.11 -8.87
N SER A 235 -10.35 23.97 -9.76
CA SER A 235 -10.44 24.47 -11.15
C SER A 235 -11.36 23.62 -12.04
N LEU A 236 -11.64 22.37 -11.67
CA LEU A 236 -12.43 21.46 -12.51
C LEU A 236 -13.91 21.88 -12.55
N PRO A 237 -14.59 21.75 -13.71
CA PRO A 237 -16.04 21.90 -13.78
C PRO A 237 -16.75 20.90 -12.86
N GLN A 238 -17.91 21.29 -12.33
CA GLN A 238 -18.68 20.41 -11.44
C GLN A 238 -19.07 19.09 -12.11
N GLU A 239 -19.44 19.13 -13.40
CA GLU A 239 -19.75 17.93 -14.19
C GLU A 239 -18.59 16.92 -14.23
N THR A 240 -17.34 17.40 -14.28
CA THR A 240 -16.15 16.54 -14.24
C THR A 240 -15.97 15.90 -12.86
N ILE A 241 -16.18 16.65 -11.78
CA ILE A 241 -16.14 16.12 -10.41
C ILE A 241 -17.23 15.06 -10.20
N ASP A 242 -18.45 15.34 -10.67
CA ASP A 242 -19.57 14.41 -10.59
C ASP A 242 -19.26 13.12 -11.37
N GLN A 243 -18.66 13.23 -12.55
CA GLN A 243 -18.24 12.07 -13.34
C GLN A 243 -17.15 11.25 -12.63
N MET A 244 -16.11 11.89 -12.09
CA MET A 244 -15.06 11.20 -11.33
C MET A 244 -15.63 10.42 -10.14
N ALA A 245 -16.46 11.09 -9.33
CA ALA A 245 -17.09 10.49 -8.16
C ALA A 245 -18.07 9.38 -8.54
N SER A 246 -18.88 9.59 -9.59
CA SER A 246 -19.86 8.59 -10.06
C SER A 246 -19.16 7.33 -10.57
N THR A 247 -18.13 7.46 -11.41
CA THR A 247 -17.32 6.33 -11.89
C THR A 247 -16.77 5.51 -10.73
N TYR A 248 -16.22 6.19 -9.72
CA TYR A 248 -15.68 5.56 -8.52
C TYR A 248 -16.74 4.82 -7.69
N THR A 249 -17.88 5.46 -7.38
CA THR A 249 -18.92 4.84 -6.54
C THR A 249 -19.71 3.75 -7.28
N GLU A 250 -19.91 3.92 -8.59
CA GLU A 250 -20.60 2.92 -9.42
C GLU A 250 -19.74 1.70 -9.68
N GLY A 251 -18.41 1.84 -9.75
CA GLY A 251 -17.48 0.72 -9.69
C GLY A 251 -17.77 -0.15 -8.47
N PHE A 252 -17.86 0.48 -7.29
CA PHE A 252 -18.13 -0.24 -6.04
C PHE A 252 -19.47 -0.97 -6.04
N ARG A 253 -20.52 -0.30 -6.52
CA ARG A 253 -21.85 -0.91 -6.65
C ARG A 253 -21.87 -2.08 -7.63
N LYS A 254 -21.17 -1.95 -8.78
CA LYS A 254 -21.07 -3.01 -9.79
C LYS A 254 -20.27 -4.20 -9.29
N GLY A 255 -19.22 -3.98 -8.50
CA GLY A 255 -18.44 -5.04 -7.85
C GLY A 255 -19.32 -6.00 -7.04
N PHE A 256 -20.25 -5.46 -6.25
CA PHE A 256 -21.25 -6.28 -5.56
C PHE A 256 -22.13 -7.08 -6.53
N GLN A 257 -22.52 -6.50 -7.66
CA GLN A 257 -23.38 -7.18 -8.64
C GLN A 257 -22.67 -8.34 -9.34
N VAL A 258 -21.45 -8.14 -9.84
CA VAL A 258 -20.69 -9.17 -10.58
C VAL A 258 -20.22 -10.31 -9.67
N MET A 259 -19.91 -10.00 -8.41
CA MET A 259 -19.57 -11.01 -7.40
C MET A 259 -20.80 -11.69 -6.77
N GLY A 260 -22.03 -11.34 -7.21
CA GLY A 260 -23.26 -11.95 -6.69
C GLY A 260 -23.56 -11.63 -5.22
N ARG A 261 -23.02 -10.51 -4.70
CA ARG A 261 -23.09 -10.10 -3.30
C ARG A 261 -24.27 -9.14 -3.07
N ASP A 262 -24.94 -9.28 -1.92
CA ASP A 262 -26.10 -8.46 -1.58
C ASP A 262 -25.70 -7.20 -0.80
N LEU A 263 -25.55 -6.08 -1.53
CA LEU A 263 -25.23 -4.78 -0.95
C LEU A 263 -26.26 -4.32 0.10
N LYS A 264 -27.53 -4.74 0.00
CA LYS A 264 -28.59 -4.31 0.92
C LYS A 264 -28.39 -4.82 2.35
N LYS A 265 -27.50 -5.79 2.56
CA LYS A 265 -27.10 -6.26 3.90
C LYS A 265 -26.10 -5.32 4.57
N LYS A 266 -25.45 -4.43 3.83
CA LYS A 266 -24.40 -3.54 4.31
C LYS A 266 -24.95 -2.17 4.67
N ARG A 267 -24.23 -1.44 5.52
CA ARG A 267 -24.63 -0.11 6.03
C ARG A 267 -23.51 0.92 5.99
N THR A 268 -22.26 0.49 5.95
CA THR A 268 -21.10 1.40 5.94
C THR A 268 -20.15 1.05 4.82
N VAL A 269 -19.39 2.03 4.35
CA VAL A 269 -18.31 1.87 3.36
C VAL A 269 -17.09 2.63 3.86
N VAL A 270 -15.91 2.02 3.76
CA VAL A 270 -14.66 2.69 4.12
C VAL A 270 -14.19 3.50 2.92
N VAL A 271 -13.87 4.79 3.10
CA VAL A 271 -13.35 5.65 2.04
C VAL A 271 -11.94 6.10 2.38
N GLU A 272 -10.99 5.76 1.50
CA GLU A 272 -9.56 6.02 1.66
C GLU A 272 -9.05 6.90 0.52
N PHE A 273 -8.27 7.94 0.82
CA PHE A 273 -7.83 8.95 -0.15
C PHE A 273 -6.62 9.74 0.36
N GLN A 274 -5.86 10.38 -0.52
CA GLN A 274 -4.87 11.38 -0.10
C GLN A 274 -5.46 12.79 -0.04
N LEU A 275 -4.91 13.64 0.82
CA LEU A 275 -5.32 15.05 0.93
C LEU A 275 -5.25 15.74 -0.44
N GLY A 276 -6.25 16.58 -0.73
CA GLY A 276 -6.44 17.30 -1.99
C GLY A 276 -7.57 16.74 -2.88
N PHE A 277 -8.08 15.53 -2.61
CA PHE A 277 -9.20 14.92 -3.35
C PHE A 277 -10.59 15.20 -2.74
N GLU A 278 -10.68 15.96 -1.66
CA GLU A 278 -11.87 16.16 -0.83
C GLU A 278 -13.08 16.63 -1.65
N ARG A 279 -12.88 17.44 -2.70
CA ARG A 279 -13.97 17.89 -3.57
C ARG A 279 -14.66 16.73 -4.31
N MET A 280 -13.88 15.74 -4.78
CA MET A 280 -14.42 14.50 -5.36
C MET A 280 -15.00 13.60 -4.26
N ILE A 281 -14.31 13.47 -3.13
CA ILE A 281 -14.77 12.62 -2.02
C ILE A 281 -16.09 13.10 -1.45
N ARG A 282 -16.34 14.42 -1.36
CA ARG A 282 -17.63 15.00 -0.96
C ARG A 282 -18.77 14.47 -1.84
N ARG A 283 -18.60 14.48 -3.16
CA ARG A 283 -19.60 13.90 -4.08
C ARG A 283 -19.71 12.39 -3.93
N ALA A 284 -18.61 11.68 -3.72
CA ALA A 284 -18.61 10.23 -3.52
C ALA A 284 -19.39 9.85 -2.24
N VAL A 285 -19.21 10.61 -1.15
CA VAL A 285 -19.94 10.45 0.11
C VAL A 285 -21.44 10.57 -0.12
N GLU A 286 -21.88 11.56 -0.88
CA GLU A 286 -23.28 11.77 -1.23
C GLU A 286 -23.84 10.58 -2.05
N TYR A 287 -23.12 10.11 -3.08
CA TYR A 287 -23.55 8.94 -3.86
C TYR A 287 -23.59 7.65 -3.02
N PHE A 288 -22.64 7.41 -2.12
CA PHE A 288 -22.70 6.25 -1.22
C PHE A 288 -23.90 6.30 -0.27
N ARG A 289 -24.25 7.49 0.24
CA ARG A 289 -25.47 7.69 1.04
C ARG A 289 -26.74 7.42 0.24
N GLU A 290 -26.77 7.81 -1.04
CA GLU A 290 -27.86 7.45 -1.96
C GLU A 290 -27.98 5.92 -2.15
N MET A 291 -26.87 5.19 -2.07
CA MET A 291 -26.83 3.70 -2.06
C MET A 291 -27.20 3.08 -0.71
N GLY A 292 -27.44 3.89 0.33
CA GLY A 292 -27.76 3.42 1.69
C GLY A 292 -26.54 3.03 2.52
N LEU A 293 -25.35 3.52 2.17
CA LEU A 293 -24.10 3.31 2.91
C LEU A 293 -23.66 4.62 3.55
N GLU A 294 -23.32 4.59 4.84
CA GLU A 294 -22.66 5.70 5.52
C GLU A 294 -21.12 5.58 5.37
N PRO A 295 -20.47 6.59 4.77
CA PRO A 295 -19.01 6.56 4.59
C PRO A 295 -18.22 6.77 5.87
N ILE A 296 -17.14 6.00 6.02
CA ILE A 296 -16.17 6.08 7.10
C ILE A 296 -14.83 6.52 6.51
N CYS A 297 -14.39 7.74 6.86
CA CYS A 297 -13.09 8.28 6.46
C CYS A 297 -12.17 8.33 7.69
N TYR A 298 -11.35 7.31 7.89
CA TYR A 298 -10.41 7.19 9.01
C TYR A 298 -8.97 7.46 8.57
N ARG A 299 -8.06 7.80 9.48
CA ARG A 299 -6.69 8.21 9.13
C ARG A 299 -5.73 7.05 8.90
N ALA A 300 -4.60 7.32 8.25
CA ALA A 300 -3.46 6.41 8.33
C ALA A 300 -3.00 6.20 9.77
N ALA A 301 -2.63 4.95 10.10
CA ALA A 301 -2.11 4.60 11.42
C ALA A 301 -0.79 5.32 11.69
N VAL A 302 -0.63 5.83 12.91
CA VAL A 302 0.57 6.56 13.34
C VAL A 302 1.41 5.77 14.34
N GLU A 303 0.79 4.86 15.09
CA GLU A 303 1.45 4.01 16.09
C GLU A 303 2.13 2.80 15.44
N SER A 304 3.36 2.48 15.84
CA SER A 304 4.11 1.32 15.32
C SER A 304 3.35 0.00 15.40
N VAL A 305 2.49 -0.19 16.42
CA VAL A 305 1.67 -1.39 16.57
C VAL A 305 0.66 -1.56 15.44
N ASN A 306 0.18 -0.48 14.83
CA ASN A 306 -0.85 -0.48 13.80
C ASN A 306 -0.29 -0.20 12.39
N ARG A 307 0.90 0.39 12.26
CA ARG A 307 1.56 0.66 10.97
C ARG A 307 1.88 -0.64 10.23
N GLY A 308 1.62 -0.65 8.93
CA GLY A 308 2.12 -1.68 8.02
C GLY A 308 3.48 -1.26 7.45
N ALA A 309 4.36 -2.23 7.18
CA ALA A 309 5.64 -1.94 6.52
C ALA A 309 5.47 -1.52 5.04
N ASN A 310 4.32 -1.83 4.42
CA ASN A 310 4.07 -1.71 2.99
C ASN A 310 2.93 -0.72 2.67
N GLY A 311 3.04 0.51 3.16
CA GLY A 311 2.13 1.61 2.80
C GLY A 311 1.11 2.00 3.87
N ARG A 312 0.30 3.00 3.55
CA ARG A 312 -0.68 3.65 4.43
C ARG A 312 -2.11 3.36 3.94
N ARG A 313 -3.06 3.25 4.87
CA ARG A 313 -4.49 2.98 4.62
C ARG A 313 -5.35 3.97 5.39
N GLY A 314 -6.43 4.46 4.79
CA GLY A 314 -7.22 5.59 5.30
C GLY A 314 -6.87 6.89 4.56
N TYR A 315 -7.13 8.05 5.19
CA TYR A 315 -6.69 9.35 4.68
C TYR A 315 -5.30 9.73 5.20
N TYR A 316 -4.49 10.38 4.37
CA TYR A 316 -3.14 10.86 4.73
C TYR A 316 -2.59 11.88 3.73
N GLY A 317 -1.65 12.70 4.18
CA GLY A 317 -0.88 13.63 3.34
C GLY A 317 0.43 13.03 2.85
N THR A 318 1.15 13.76 2.00
CA THR A 318 2.50 13.40 1.55
C THR A 318 3.42 13.15 2.76
N SER A 319 4.28 12.13 2.65
CA SER A 319 5.27 11.86 3.70
C SER A 319 6.20 13.07 3.86
N PRO A 320 6.39 13.62 5.07
CA PRO A 320 7.35 14.70 5.30
C PRO A 320 8.79 14.24 5.00
N ASN A 321 9.07 12.94 5.09
CA ASN A 321 10.35 12.35 4.76
C ASN A 321 10.26 10.82 4.59
N LYS A 322 10.41 10.33 3.35
CA LYS A 322 10.36 8.89 3.03
C LYS A 322 11.48 8.08 3.70
N GLN A 323 12.64 8.68 3.98
CA GLN A 323 13.71 8.01 4.73
C GLN A 323 13.34 7.82 6.20
N TYR A 324 12.65 8.78 6.82
CA TYR A 324 12.12 8.61 8.18
C TYR A 324 11.11 7.47 8.25
N ASP A 325 10.15 7.41 7.32
CA ASP A 325 9.20 6.30 7.24
C ASP A 325 9.92 4.95 7.04
N TYR A 326 10.95 4.93 6.19
CA TYR A 326 11.76 3.75 5.94
C TYR A 326 12.51 3.30 7.19
N ASP A 327 13.20 4.20 7.89
CA ASP A 327 14.00 3.89 9.07
C ASP A 327 13.16 3.32 10.23
N HIS A 328 11.86 3.66 10.28
CA HIS A 328 10.92 3.25 11.33
C HIS A 328 9.91 2.16 10.91
N ARG A 329 10.02 1.61 9.69
CA ARG A 329 9.09 0.59 9.17
C ARG A 329 9.09 -0.73 9.97
N TYR A 330 10.19 -1.01 10.67
CA TYR A 330 10.39 -2.22 11.47
C TYR A 330 10.60 -1.93 12.96
N ASP A 331 10.06 -0.82 13.46
CA ASP A 331 10.00 -0.51 14.89
C ASP A 331 9.36 -1.66 15.71
N SER A 332 8.48 -2.45 15.08
CA SER A 332 7.93 -3.67 15.68
C SER A 332 8.95 -4.72 16.09
N ALA A 333 10.19 -4.68 15.59
CA ALA A 333 11.27 -5.55 16.04
C ALA A 333 11.57 -5.41 17.55
N LEU A 334 11.19 -4.28 18.16
CA LEU A 334 11.35 -4.05 19.59
C LEU A 334 10.48 -5.00 20.45
N TYR A 335 9.25 -5.26 20.01
CA TYR A 335 8.22 -5.95 20.80
C TYR A 335 7.66 -7.21 20.13
N MET A 336 7.93 -7.45 18.84
CA MET A 336 7.44 -8.61 18.13
C MET A 336 8.06 -9.90 18.69
N GLY A 337 7.21 -10.73 19.27
CA GLY A 337 7.54 -12.04 19.83
C GLY A 337 6.27 -12.87 20.01
N ASN A 338 6.41 -14.15 20.38
CA ASN A 338 5.26 -15.06 20.53
C ASN A 338 4.18 -14.49 21.46
N ALA A 339 4.58 -13.98 22.63
CA ALA A 339 3.65 -13.43 23.61
C ALA A 339 2.87 -12.23 23.06
N PHE A 340 3.57 -11.30 22.40
CA PHE A 340 2.93 -10.13 21.81
C PHE A 340 2.02 -10.51 20.63
N LYS A 341 2.42 -11.46 19.79
CA LYS A 341 1.59 -11.99 18.70
C LYS A 341 0.23 -12.47 19.24
N GLU A 342 0.26 -13.32 20.28
CA GLU A 342 -0.95 -13.85 20.91
C GLU A 342 -1.76 -12.74 21.61
N ARG A 343 -1.10 -11.78 22.28
CA ARG A 343 -1.76 -10.61 22.88
C ARG A 343 -2.50 -9.79 21.83
N LYS A 344 -1.86 -9.44 20.72
CA LYS A 344 -2.46 -8.66 19.63
C LYS A 344 -3.63 -9.41 18.99
N LEU A 345 -3.51 -10.73 18.77
CA LEU A 345 -4.62 -11.56 18.28
C LEU A 345 -5.79 -11.62 19.26
N ALA A 346 -5.53 -11.66 20.57
CA ALA A 346 -6.57 -11.65 21.60
C ALA A 346 -7.32 -10.31 21.62
N VAL A 347 -6.61 -9.19 21.58
CA VAL A 347 -7.22 -7.85 21.49
C VAL A 347 -8.03 -7.70 20.20
N LEU A 348 -7.49 -8.14 19.06
CA LEU A 348 -8.18 -8.15 17.77
C LEU A 348 -9.52 -8.89 17.86
N ARG A 349 -9.55 -10.10 18.45
CA ARG A 349 -10.79 -10.87 18.65
C ARG A 349 -11.79 -10.12 19.53
N SER A 350 -11.32 -9.56 20.65
CA SER A 350 -12.17 -8.82 21.59
C SER A 350 -12.81 -7.59 20.94
N ALA A 351 -12.02 -6.80 20.20
CA ALA A 351 -12.47 -5.59 19.53
C ALA A 351 -13.53 -5.88 18.46
N TYR A 352 -13.33 -6.92 17.65
CA TYR A 352 -14.32 -7.37 16.67
C TYR A 352 -15.56 -8.00 17.31
N GLU A 353 -15.43 -8.73 18.41
CA GLU A 353 -16.60 -9.28 19.11
C GLU A 353 -17.47 -8.17 19.69
N THR A 354 -16.87 -7.16 20.32
CA THR A 354 -17.57 -5.96 20.83
C THR A 354 -18.29 -5.20 19.71
N ARG A 355 -17.74 -5.21 18.49
CA ARG A 355 -18.26 -4.49 17.31
C ARG A 355 -18.77 -5.43 16.23
N ARG A 356 -19.25 -6.62 16.61
CA ARG A 356 -19.66 -7.68 15.68
C ARG A 356 -20.70 -7.17 14.68
N LYS A 357 -21.60 -6.30 15.12
CA LYS A 357 -22.68 -5.75 14.31
C LYS A 357 -22.16 -4.76 13.26
N GLU A 358 -21.32 -3.82 13.69
CA GLU A 358 -20.67 -2.81 12.85
C GLU A 358 -19.73 -3.48 11.83
N ALA A 359 -18.99 -4.51 12.25
CA ALA A 359 -18.17 -5.33 11.37
C ALA A 359 -19.01 -5.98 10.25
N ALA A 360 -20.11 -6.67 10.59
CA ALA A 360 -20.97 -7.30 9.59
C ALA A 360 -21.62 -6.30 8.61
N TRP A 361 -21.78 -5.05 9.02
CA TRP A 361 -22.32 -3.96 8.21
C TRP A 361 -21.35 -3.36 7.20
N CYS A 362 -20.04 -3.52 7.42
CA CYS A 362 -19.03 -2.92 6.55
C CYS A 362 -19.07 -3.57 5.17
N ALA A 363 -19.22 -2.74 4.13
CA ALA A 363 -19.24 -3.15 2.74
C ALA A 363 -17.83 -3.38 2.16
N GLY A 364 -16.79 -2.95 2.86
CA GLY A 364 -15.39 -2.96 2.40
C GLY A 364 -14.90 -1.58 1.94
N PRO A 365 -13.66 -1.52 1.41
CA PRO A 365 -12.99 -0.25 1.10
C PRO A 365 -13.25 0.25 -0.31
N ALA A 366 -13.47 1.55 -0.44
CA ALA A 366 -13.35 2.31 -1.66
C ALA A 366 -12.09 3.19 -1.51
N LEU A 367 -11.14 3.03 -2.43
CA LEU A 367 -9.81 3.64 -2.39
C LEU A 367 -9.59 4.56 -3.60
N VAL A 368 -9.19 5.79 -3.33
CA VAL A 368 -8.54 6.67 -4.30
C VAL A 368 -7.03 6.53 -4.12
N GLU A 369 -6.40 5.79 -5.03
CA GLU A 369 -4.96 5.62 -5.11
C GLU A 369 -4.33 6.81 -5.85
N THR A 370 -3.07 7.08 -5.55
CA THR A 370 -2.29 8.11 -6.25
C THR A 370 -1.01 7.55 -6.84
N PHE A 371 -0.49 8.22 -7.87
CA PHE A 371 0.76 7.85 -8.53
C PHE A 371 1.51 9.07 -9.06
N GLY A 372 2.72 8.87 -9.60
CA GLY A 372 3.49 9.96 -10.19
C GLY A 372 4.64 10.48 -9.35
N GLU A 373 4.76 10.02 -8.10
CA GLU A 373 5.88 10.36 -7.22
C GLU A 373 7.21 9.92 -7.81
N GLU A 374 8.28 10.65 -7.47
CA GLU A 374 9.63 10.20 -7.78
C GLU A 374 9.96 8.92 -7.00
N GLY A 375 10.67 8.01 -7.66
CA GLY A 375 11.19 6.80 -7.04
C GLY A 375 12.08 7.14 -5.86
N PHE A 376 11.88 6.43 -4.76
CA PHE A 376 12.66 6.61 -3.53
C PHE A 376 13.72 5.52 -3.43
N THR A 377 15.00 5.91 -3.34
CA THR A 377 16.10 4.97 -3.06
C THR A 377 16.46 5.07 -1.57
N PRO A 378 16.00 4.15 -0.72
CA PRO A 378 16.30 4.19 0.70
C PRO A 378 17.78 3.93 1.00
N VAL A 379 18.29 4.60 2.03
CA VAL A 379 19.58 4.27 2.65
C VAL A 379 19.33 3.25 3.76
N ASN A 380 19.92 2.06 3.63
CA ASN A 380 19.89 1.05 4.68
C ASN A 380 20.84 1.41 5.82
N LYS A 381 20.28 1.73 6.99
CA LYS A 381 21.04 2.03 8.19
C LYS A 381 21.18 0.80 9.07
N LYS A 382 22.39 0.52 9.54
CA LYS A 382 22.64 -0.57 10.51
C LYS A 382 22.09 -0.28 11.90
N THR A 383 21.86 1.00 12.18
CA THR A 383 21.31 1.52 13.43
C THR A 383 19.78 1.44 13.48
N ALA A 384 19.11 1.36 12.32
CA ALA A 384 17.66 1.18 12.26
C ALA A 384 17.27 -0.24 12.75
N LEU A 385 16.09 -0.34 13.37
CA LEU A 385 15.56 -1.62 13.81
C LEU A 385 15.23 -2.50 12.59
N ALA A 386 15.50 -3.79 12.70
CA ALA A 386 15.22 -4.78 11.66
C ALA A 386 14.68 -6.07 12.29
N LEU A 387 13.72 -6.70 11.61
CA LEU A 387 13.20 -7.99 12.03
C LEU A 387 14.27 -9.08 11.81
N ASN A 388 14.39 -10.00 12.76
CA ASN A 388 15.11 -11.25 12.53
C ASN A 388 14.19 -12.31 11.91
N ALA A 389 14.75 -13.42 11.42
CA ALA A 389 13.99 -14.49 10.75
C ALA A 389 12.82 -15.06 11.59
N HIS A 390 12.97 -15.10 12.92
CA HIS A 390 11.88 -15.54 13.80
C HIS A 390 10.75 -14.49 13.86
N GLN A 391 11.09 -13.21 13.91
CA GLN A 391 10.11 -12.10 13.89
C GLN A 391 9.43 -11.93 12.54
N GLU A 392 10.13 -12.18 11.43
CA GLU A 392 9.54 -12.23 10.09
C GLU A 392 8.49 -13.36 10.00
N ALA A 393 8.85 -14.56 10.46
CA ALA A 393 7.93 -15.69 10.51
C ALA A 393 6.70 -15.42 11.39
N LEU A 394 6.89 -14.76 12.55
CA LEU A 394 5.78 -14.35 13.42
C LEU A 394 4.89 -13.28 12.80
N THR A 395 5.47 -12.32 12.08
CA THR A 395 4.71 -11.27 11.37
C THR A 395 3.84 -11.89 10.28
N LEU A 396 4.38 -12.83 9.50
CA LEU A 396 3.62 -13.57 8.49
C LEU A 396 2.53 -14.45 9.11
N ALA A 397 2.85 -15.15 10.20
CA ALA A 397 1.86 -15.95 10.93
C ALA A 397 0.72 -15.06 11.46
N TYR A 398 1.04 -13.91 12.05
CA TYR A 398 0.06 -12.93 12.49
C TYR A 398 -0.83 -12.45 11.34
N ALA A 399 -0.26 -12.09 10.18
CA ALA A 399 -1.03 -11.65 9.01
C ALA A 399 -2.05 -12.71 8.56
N ASN A 400 -1.64 -13.96 8.48
CA ASN A 400 -2.52 -15.08 8.12
C ASN A 400 -3.60 -15.35 9.18
N GLU A 401 -3.23 -15.37 10.46
CA GLU A 401 -4.16 -15.64 11.57
C GLU A 401 -5.16 -14.49 11.78
N SER A 402 -4.70 -13.24 11.71
CA SER A 402 -5.56 -12.05 11.81
C SER A 402 -6.57 -11.98 10.67
N ARG A 403 -6.18 -12.25 9.41
CA ARG A 403 -7.11 -12.29 8.28
C ARG A 403 -8.22 -13.32 8.49
N ARG A 404 -7.90 -14.48 9.08
CA ARG A 404 -8.90 -15.49 9.45
C ARG A 404 -9.85 -15.02 10.55
N ILE A 405 -9.37 -14.23 11.50
CA ILE A 405 -10.22 -13.62 12.53
C ILE A 405 -11.15 -12.61 11.87
N VAL A 406 -10.62 -11.65 11.11
CA VAL A 406 -11.39 -10.61 10.42
C VAL A 406 -12.48 -11.23 9.56
N ASN A 407 -12.18 -12.29 8.79
CA ASN A 407 -13.14 -12.96 7.93
C ASN A 407 -14.32 -13.61 8.68
N GLN A 408 -14.21 -13.86 9.99
CA GLN A 408 -15.34 -14.34 10.81
C GLN A 408 -16.37 -13.25 11.09
N TYR A 409 -15.95 -11.98 11.05
CA TYR A 409 -16.77 -10.81 11.37
C TYR A 409 -17.13 -10.00 10.12
N MET A 410 -16.24 -9.96 9.14
CA MET A 410 -16.36 -9.32 7.83
C MET A 410 -16.03 -10.34 6.74
N PRO A 411 -16.97 -11.26 6.42
CA PRO A 411 -16.72 -12.28 5.41
C PRO A 411 -16.41 -11.65 4.05
N GLY A 412 -15.27 -12.01 3.45
CA GLY A 412 -14.83 -11.48 2.16
C GLY A 412 -15.75 -11.82 0.99
N ASP A 413 -16.56 -12.87 1.14
CA ASP A 413 -17.62 -13.25 0.20
C ASP A 413 -18.90 -12.39 0.34
N GLU A 414 -18.94 -11.47 1.32
CA GLU A 414 -20.03 -10.50 1.49
C GLU A 414 -19.61 -9.04 1.30
N THR A 415 -18.32 -8.70 1.28
CA THR A 415 -17.81 -7.33 1.09
C THR A 415 -17.47 -7.07 -0.38
N SER A 416 -17.01 -5.89 -0.77
CA SER A 416 -16.43 -5.59 -2.08
C SER A 416 -15.37 -4.50 -1.88
N PHE A 417 -14.64 -4.17 -2.94
CA PHE A 417 -13.80 -2.99 -2.95
C PHE A 417 -13.94 -2.23 -4.25
N THR A 418 -13.38 -1.02 -4.28
CA THR A 418 -13.06 -0.33 -5.53
C THR A 418 -11.80 0.46 -5.37
N ILE A 419 -10.98 0.48 -6.41
CA ILE A 419 -9.78 1.29 -6.48
C ILE A 419 -9.79 2.13 -7.76
N ILE A 420 -9.48 3.42 -7.63
CA ILE A 420 -9.33 4.36 -8.75
C ILE A 420 -8.04 5.15 -8.56
N ALA A 421 -7.24 5.29 -9.61
CA ALA A 421 -5.95 5.98 -9.53
C ALA A 421 -5.95 7.35 -10.19
N PHE A 422 -5.26 8.33 -9.58
CA PHE A 422 -5.01 9.67 -10.14
C PHE A 422 -3.56 10.12 -9.92
N PRO A 423 -2.97 10.93 -10.83
CA PRO A 423 -1.60 11.39 -10.66
C PRO A 423 -1.51 12.47 -9.58
N LYS A 424 -0.35 12.58 -8.95
CA LYS A 424 0.06 13.70 -8.12
C LYS A 424 0.89 14.71 -8.92
N PRO A 425 0.97 15.99 -8.47
CA PRO A 425 1.83 17.02 -9.07
C PRO A 425 3.26 16.62 -9.44
N GLU A 426 3.86 15.68 -8.72
CA GLU A 426 5.21 15.14 -8.88
C GLU A 426 5.37 14.35 -10.21
N ILE A 427 4.27 14.00 -10.88
CA ILE A 427 4.29 13.33 -12.18
C ILE A 427 5.10 14.12 -13.22
N GLY A 428 5.07 15.46 -13.13
CA GLY A 428 5.84 16.35 -13.99
C GLY A 428 5.16 17.69 -14.25
N PRO A 429 5.78 18.56 -15.08
CA PRO A 429 5.23 19.88 -15.41
C PRO A 429 3.88 19.80 -16.13
N GLU A 430 3.60 18.73 -16.87
CA GLU A 430 2.31 18.47 -17.54
C GLU A 430 1.25 17.86 -16.62
N PHE A 431 1.42 17.92 -15.29
CA PHE A 431 0.51 17.35 -14.29
C PHE A 431 -0.98 17.52 -14.61
N GLU A 432 -1.43 18.73 -14.93
CA GLU A 432 -2.85 19.00 -15.20
C GLU A 432 -3.36 18.26 -16.44
N GLU A 433 -2.53 18.15 -17.48
CA GLU A 433 -2.88 17.43 -18.71
C GLU A 433 -2.90 15.92 -18.47
N VAL A 434 -1.89 15.38 -17.78
CA VAL A 434 -1.86 13.97 -17.38
C VAL A 434 -3.06 13.62 -16.50
N PHE A 435 -3.46 14.51 -15.59
CA PHE A 435 -4.65 14.31 -14.76
C PHE A 435 -5.92 14.25 -15.61
N ARG A 436 -6.08 15.16 -16.58
CA ARG A 436 -7.23 15.15 -17.51
C ARG A 436 -7.30 13.88 -18.35
N GLU A 437 -6.16 13.41 -18.83
CA GLU A 437 -6.07 12.13 -19.54
C GLU A 437 -6.36 10.93 -18.65
N THR A 438 -5.95 11.00 -17.38
CA THR A 438 -6.28 9.97 -16.39
C THR A 438 -7.80 9.94 -16.12
N ILE A 439 -8.47 11.09 -16.04
CA ILE A 439 -9.95 11.15 -16.00
C ILE A 439 -10.53 10.47 -17.25
N ARG A 440 -10.02 10.77 -18.45
CA ARG A 440 -10.48 10.13 -19.70
C ARG A 440 -10.33 8.61 -19.65
N ILE A 441 -9.20 8.11 -19.17
CA ILE A 441 -8.92 6.67 -19.04
C ILE A 441 -9.82 6.00 -17.98
N ASN A 442 -10.04 6.65 -16.84
CA ASN A 442 -10.93 6.13 -15.79
C ASN A 442 -12.40 6.08 -16.24
N THR A 443 -12.77 6.93 -17.21
CA THR A 443 -14.14 7.08 -17.72
C THR A 443 -14.38 6.42 -19.09
N LEU A 444 -13.48 5.54 -19.54
CA LEU A 444 -13.64 4.79 -20.79
C LEU A 444 -14.99 4.05 -20.85
N ASP A 445 -15.53 3.92 -22.07
CA ASP A 445 -16.85 3.33 -22.29
C ASP A 445 -16.89 1.85 -21.88
N TYR A 446 -17.57 1.61 -20.77
CA TYR A 446 -17.78 0.29 -20.18
C TYR A 446 -18.38 -0.71 -21.18
N GLU A 447 -19.47 -0.36 -21.87
CA GLU A 447 -20.17 -1.31 -22.75
C GLU A 447 -19.34 -1.66 -23.98
N LYS A 448 -18.60 -0.68 -24.50
CA LYS A 448 -17.72 -0.88 -25.64
C LYS A 448 -16.59 -1.86 -25.29
N TYR A 449 -15.86 -1.60 -24.21
CA TYR A 449 -14.76 -2.49 -23.80
C TYR A 449 -15.26 -3.87 -23.41
N GLN A 450 -16.38 -3.96 -22.68
CA GLN A 450 -17.02 -5.23 -22.34
C GLN A 450 -17.26 -6.09 -23.58
N LYS A 451 -17.80 -5.51 -24.66
CA LYS A 451 -18.08 -6.22 -25.93
C LYS A 451 -16.80 -6.68 -26.63
N ILE A 452 -15.75 -5.87 -26.62
CA ILE A 452 -14.45 -6.19 -27.22
C ILE A 452 -13.77 -7.32 -26.44
N GLN A 453 -13.64 -7.16 -25.12
CA GLN A 453 -13.08 -8.15 -24.21
C GLN A 453 -13.84 -9.49 -24.30
N GLN A 454 -15.18 -9.44 -24.40
CA GLN A 454 -15.98 -10.65 -24.55
C GLN A 454 -15.67 -11.44 -25.83
N ARG A 455 -15.32 -10.77 -26.93
CA ARG A 455 -14.87 -11.45 -28.15
C ARG A 455 -13.55 -12.19 -27.93
N ILE A 456 -12.61 -11.54 -27.24
CA ILE A 456 -11.33 -12.15 -26.87
C ILE A 456 -11.55 -13.37 -25.98
N ILE A 457 -12.36 -13.23 -24.91
CA ILE A 457 -12.71 -14.32 -24.00
C ILE A 457 -13.32 -15.50 -24.75
N ARG A 458 -14.28 -15.27 -25.65
CA ARG A 458 -14.90 -16.35 -26.42
C ARG A 458 -13.90 -17.11 -27.27
N ALA A 459 -12.93 -16.43 -27.88
CA ALA A 459 -11.86 -17.07 -28.63
C ALA A 459 -10.92 -17.88 -27.72
N LEU A 460 -10.59 -17.36 -26.54
CA LEU A 460 -9.75 -18.03 -25.54
C LEU A 460 -10.44 -19.25 -24.91
N ASP A 461 -11.75 -19.21 -24.70
CA ASP A 461 -12.55 -20.33 -24.16
C ASP A 461 -12.62 -21.54 -25.12
N GLU A 462 -12.19 -21.40 -26.37
CA GLU A 462 -12.01 -22.53 -27.29
C GLU A 462 -10.66 -23.23 -27.12
N ALA A 463 -9.71 -22.60 -26.44
CA ALA A 463 -8.34 -23.07 -26.36
C ALA A 463 -8.11 -24.04 -25.19
N SER A 464 -7.18 -24.96 -25.42
CA SER A 464 -6.57 -25.78 -24.37
C SER A 464 -5.36 -25.09 -23.74
N HIS A 465 -4.69 -24.24 -24.50
CA HIS A 465 -3.56 -23.45 -24.06
C HIS A 465 -3.38 -22.20 -24.93
N VAL A 466 -2.68 -21.20 -24.39
CA VAL A 466 -2.30 -19.97 -25.08
C VAL A 466 -0.79 -19.98 -25.31
N LEU A 467 -0.36 -19.59 -26.50
CA LEU A 467 1.06 -19.36 -26.83
C LEU A 467 1.32 -17.86 -26.89
N ILE A 468 2.37 -17.40 -26.22
CA ILE A 468 2.79 -15.99 -26.15
C ILE A 468 4.25 -15.90 -26.55
N THR A 469 4.57 -15.03 -27.50
CA THR A 469 5.94 -14.79 -27.95
C THR A 469 6.36 -13.32 -27.80
N GLY A 470 7.64 -13.08 -27.57
CA GLY A 470 8.27 -11.76 -27.63
C GLY A 470 8.75 -11.41 -29.04
N ARG A 471 9.06 -10.14 -29.26
CA ARG A 471 9.70 -9.62 -30.48
C ARG A 471 10.73 -8.54 -30.17
N GLY A 472 11.48 -8.14 -31.20
CA GLY A 472 12.36 -6.98 -31.12
C GLY A 472 13.46 -7.11 -30.07
N GLY A 473 13.91 -8.34 -29.77
CA GLY A 473 14.90 -8.64 -28.72
C GLY A 473 14.31 -9.02 -27.37
N ASN A 474 12.98 -8.96 -27.21
CA ASN A 474 12.28 -9.68 -26.16
C ASN A 474 12.19 -11.17 -26.55
N GLU A 475 12.55 -12.06 -25.64
CA GLU A 475 12.68 -13.51 -25.88
C GLU A 475 11.57 -14.31 -25.22
N THR A 476 10.47 -13.66 -24.84
CA THR A 476 9.33 -14.35 -24.25
C THR A 476 8.89 -15.50 -25.17
N SER A 477 8.68 -16.66 -24.56
CA SER A 477 8.13 -17.85 -25.20
C SER A 477 7.41 -18.65 -24.12
N MET A 478 6.14 -18.32 -23.91
CA MET A 478 5.30 -18.90 -22.87
C MET A 478 4.20 -19.74 -23.48
N LYS A 479 3.91 -20.87 -22.82
CA LYS A 479 2.72 -21.67 -23.01
C LYS A 479 1.93 -21.68 -21.70
N VAL A 480 0.68 -21.21 -21.74
CA VAL A 480 -0.21 -21.15 -20.57
C VAL A 480 -1.36 -22.13 -20.77
N SER A 481 -1.49 -23.09 -19.87
CA SER A 481 -2.54 -24.12 -19.90
C SER A 481 -3.85 -23.62 -19.26
N LEU A 482 -4.98 -23.89 -19.91
CA LEU A 482 -6.31 -23.42 -19.50
C LEU A 482 -7.18 -24.56 -18.96
N HIS A 483 -8.17 -24.23 -18.14
CA HIS A 483 -9.09 -25.23 -17.60
C HIS A 483 -10.03 -25.78 -18.69
N PRO A 484 -10.35 -27.08 -18.66
CA PRO A 484 -11.36 -27.63 -19.54
C PRO A 484 -12.76 -27.12 -19.16
N LEU A 485 -13.45 -26.47 -20.10
CA LEU A 485 -14.84 -26.04 -19.93
C LEU A 485 -15.78 -27.21 -20.29
N LYS A 486 -16.76 -27.49 -19.42
CA LYS A 486 -17.81 -28.50 -19.65
C LYS A 486 -18.94 -27.93 -20.49
N ASP A 487 -19.36 -26.70 -20.20
CA ASP A 487 -20.45 -26.01 -20.90
C ASP A 487 -20.07 -24.55 -21.16
N ARG A 488 -19.56 -24.27 -22.36
CA ARG A 488 -19.06 -22.93 -22.75
C ARG A 488 -20.14 -21.84 -22.79
N GLU A 489 -21.42 -22.21 -22.79
CA GLU A 489 -22.53 -21.26 -22.68
C GLU A 489 -22.78 -20.83 -21.23
N LYS A 490 -22.20 -21.53 -20.24
CA LYS A 490 -22.37 -21.25 -18.82
C LYS A 490 -21.07 -21.01 -18.08
N GLU A 491 -19.96 -21.50 -18.60
CA GLU A 491 -18.64 -21.47 -17.99
C GLU A 491 -17.67 -20.69 -18.89
N THR A 492 -16.72 -20.00 -18.26
CA THR A 492 -15.63 -19.27 -18.91
C THR A 492 -14.34 -19.46 -18.11
N ASN A 493 -13.20 -19.46 -18.79
CA ASN A 493 -11.89 -19.45 -18.14
C ASN A 493 -11.48 -18.04 -17.71
N PHE A 494 -11.96 -17.02 -18.42
CA PHE A 494 -11.48 -15.66 -18.25
C PHE A 494 -12.54 -14.78 -17.61
N GLU A 495 -12.11 -13.92 -16.70
CA GLU A 495 -12.88 -12.80 -16.18
C GLU A 495 -12.81 -11.62 -17.15
N ASN A 496 -13.94 -10.95 -17.33
CA ASN A 496 -14.06 -9.73 -18.13
C ASN A 496 -13.91 -8.51 -17.21
N CYS A 497 -12.67 -8.12 -16.92
CA CYS A 497 -12.39 -7.00 -16.02
C CYS A 497 -12.71 -5.67 -16.68
N VAL A 498 -13.88 -5.17 -16.34
CA VAL A 498 -14.38 -3.84 -16.68
C VAL A 498 -14.30 -2.96 -15.43
N SER A 499 -14.75 -1.70 -15.47
CA SER A 499 -14.66 -0.81 -14.30
C SER A 499 -15.69 -1.20 -13.21
N ASP A 500 -15.61 -2.41 -12.67
CA ASP A 500 -16.48 -3.00 -11.64
C ASP A 500 -15.77 -3.27 -10.31
N VAL A 501 -14.44 -3.16 -10.23
CA VAL A 501 -13.66 -3.04 -8.98
C VAL A 501 -12.36 -2.25 -9.20
N ASN A 502 -11.69 -2.49 -10.32
CA ASN A 502 -10.44 -1.84 -10.69
C ASN A 502 -10.72 -0.76 -11.74
N ILE A 503 -10.33 0.47 -11.46
CA ILE A 503 -10.52 1.61 -12.36
C ILE A 503 -9.14 2.22 -12.66
N PRO A 504 -8.70 2.23 -13.94
CA PRO A 504 -9.51 2.04 -15.15
C PRO A 504 -9.80 0.58 -15.51
N LEU A 505 -10.75 0.37 -16.42
CA LEU A 505 -10.98 -0.93 -17.07
C LEU A 505 -9.80 -1.36 -17.94
N GLY A 506 -9.83 -2.61 -18.38
CA GLY A 506 -9.19 -3.00 -19.63
C GLY A 506 -8.22 -4.16 -19.53
N GLU A 507 -8.71 -5.32 -19.10
CA GLU A 507 -8.01 -6.61 -19.27
C GLU A 507 -9.00 -7.78 -19.32
N VAL A 508 -8.51 -8.95 -19.73
CA VAL A 508 -9.18 -10.23 -19.52
C VAL A 508 -8.17 -11.17 -18.89
N PHE A 509 -8.53 -11.84 -17.79
CA PHE A 509 -7.56 -12.60 -17.00
C PHE A 509 -8.09 -13.94 -16.51
N THR A 510 -7.19 -14.86 -16.17
CA THR A 510 -7.50 -16.21 -15.70
C THR A 510 -6.47 -16.68 -14.68
N SER A 511 -6.87 -17.53 -13.73
CA SER A 511 -5.91 -18.36 -12.99
C SER A 511 -5.60 -19.62 -13.80
N PRO A 512 -4.35 -19.81 -14.27
CA PRO A 512 -4.04 -20.91 -15.18
C PRO A 512 -3.88 -22.24 -14.44
N ILE A 513 -3.99 -23.34 -15.19
CA ILE A 513 -3.50 -24.64 -14.74
C ILE A 513 -1.97 -24.57 -14.69
N LEU A 514 -1.38 -24.95 -13.57
CA LEU A 514 0.08 -24.94 -13.43
C LEU A 514 0.71 -26.04 -14.27
N LYS A 515 0.20 -27.27 -14.17
CA LYS A 515 0.73 -28.40 -14.95
C LYS A 515 0.63 -28.15 -16.46
N GLY A 516 1.76 -28.23 -17.14
CA GLY A 516 1.84 -27.97 -18.59
C GLY A 516 1.97 -26.48 -18.98
N THR A 517 1.91 -25.57 -18.01
CA THR A 517 2.33 -24.17 -18.19
C THR A 517 3.84 -24.06 -18.05
N GLU A 518 4.52 -23.58 -19.08
CA GLU A 518 5.97 -23.60 -19.18
C GLU A 518 6.50 -22.53 -20.13
N GLY A 519 7.74 -22.10 -19.93
CA GLY A 519 8.40 -21.17 -20.84
C GLY A 519 9.29 -20.14 -20.18
N LEU A 520 9.73 -19.19 -20.99
CA LEU A 520 10.50 -18.02 -20.57
C LEU A 520 9.62 -16.78 -20.67
N LEU A 521 9.48 -16.06 -19.57
CA LEU A 521 9.03 -14.66 -19.56
C LEU A 521 10.29 -13.78 -19.57
N HIS A 522 10.40 -12.90 -20.56
CA HIS A 522 11.47 -11.92 -20.65
C HIS A 522 10.84 -10.55 -20.85
N VAL A 523 11.25 -9.55 -20.06
CA VAL A 523 10.88 -8.13 -20.28
C VAL A 523 12.13 -7.28 -20.20
N LYS A 524 12.32 -6.39 -21.19
CA LYS A 524 13.56 -5.58 -21.22
C LYS A 524 13.60 -4.54 -20.12
N ASN A 525 12.48 -3.88 -19.87
CA ASN A 525 12.33 -2.95 -18.75
C ASN A 525 10.91 -3.07 -18.20
N VAL A 526 10.79 -3.32 -16.90
CA VAL A 526 9.50 -3.37 -16.21
C VAL A 526 9.65 -2.75 -14.84
N TYR A 527 8.63 -2.03 -14.40
CA TYR A 527 8.57 -1.49 -13.05
C TYR A 527 7.73 -2.42 -12.20
N VAL A 528 8.27 -2.81 -11.06
CA VAL A 528 7.57 -3.60 -10.04
C VAL A 528 7.76 -2.88 -8.72
N GLU A 529 6.66 -2.38 -8.15
CA GLU A 529 6.69 -1.41 -7.04
C GLU A 529 7.59 -0.21 -7.40
N ASP A 530 8.46 0.23 -6.48
CA ASP A 530 9.38 1.33 -6.70
C ASP A 530 10.65 0.95 -7.49
N TYR A 531 10.74 -0.29 -8.02
CA TYR A 531 11.96 -0.82 -8.65
C TYR A 531 11.79 -1.01 -10.16
N GLN A 532 12.70 -0.41 -10.94
CA GLN A 532 12.88 -0.76 -12.34
C GLN A 532 13.73 -2.02 -12.47
N PHE A 533 13.19 -3.08 -13.07
CA PHE A 533 13.94 -4.25 -13.49
C PHE A 533 14.37 -4.13 -14.94
N ARG A 534 15.68 -4.27 -15.18
CA ARG A 534 16.27 -4.31 -16.52
C ARG A 534 16.54 -5.76 -16.91
N ASN A 535 16.22 -6.16 -18.15
CA ASN A 535 16.40 -7.52 -18.67
C ASN A 535 15.88 -8.59 -17.69
N LEU A 536 14.63 -8.43 -17.22
CA LEU A 536 14.00 -9.36 -16.30
C LEU A 536 13.71 -10.67 -17.03
N ARG A 537 14.14 -11.79 -16.45
CA ARG A 537 13.92 -13.15 -16.99
C ARG A 537 13.36 -14.04 -15.90
N MET A 538 12.32 -14.80 -16.23
CA MET A 538 11.73 -15.82 -15.35
C MET A 538 11.39 -17.07 -16.15
N VAL A 539 11.90 -18.22 -15.70
CA VAL A 539 11.65 -19.52 -16.33
C VAL A 539 10.61 -20.28 -15.52
N PHE A 540 9.60 -20.80 -16.22
CA PHE A 540 8.49 -21.55 -15.65
C PHE A 540 8.54 -23.01 -16.09
N LYS A 541 8.32 -23.89 -15.12
CA LYS A 541 8.09 -25.31 -15.35
C LYS A 541 6.91 -25.79 -14.51
N ASP A 542 5.90 -26.34 -15.18
CA ASP A 542 4.62 -26.70 -14.55
C ASP A 542 4.09 -25.56 -13.66
N GLY A 543 4.08 -24.35 -14.24
CA GLY A 543 3.56 -23.14 -13.63
C GLY A 543 4.37 -22.62 -12.44
N LYS A 544 5.53 -23.22 -12.13
CA LYS A 544 6.40 -22.76 -11.04
C LYS A 544 7.61 -22.04 -11.59
N VAL A 545 7.97 -20.92 -10.96
CA VAL A 545 9.24 -20.24 -11.21
C VAL A 545 10.37 -21.16 -10.77
N THR A 546 11.26 -21.53 -11.69
CA THR A 546 12.45 -22.36 -11.42
C THR A 546 13.74 -21.58 -11.51
N GLU A 547 13.78 -20.53 -12.32
CA GLU A 547 14.93 -19.65 -12.48
C GLU A 547 14.45 -18.22 -12.67
N TYR A 548 15.23 -17.27 -12.16
CA TYR A 548 14.98 -15.85 -12.34
C TYR A 548 16.29 -15.04 -12.34
N SER A 549 16.30 -13.90 -13.02
CA SER A 549 17.42 -12.96 -13.05
C SER A 549 17.00 -11.59 -13.58
N CYS A 550 17.78 -10.56 -13.27
CA CYS A 550 17.73 -9.27 -13.94
C CYS A 550 19.15 -8.73 -14.21
N GLY A 551 19.29 -7.85 -15.20
CA GLY A 551 20.52 -7.18 -15.61
C GLY A 551 20.78 -5.85 -14.88
N ASN A 552 20.15 -5.61 -13.73
CA ASN A 552 20.25 -4.32 -13.02
C ASN A 552 21.68 -3.93 -12.60
N PHE A 553 22.56 -4.90 -12.38
CA PHE A 553 23.90 -4.68 -11.85
C PHE A 553 25.01 -5.02 -12.86
N GLU A 554 24.66 -5.34 -14.11
CA GLU A 554 25.64 -5.63 -15.17
C GLU A 554 26.25 -4.33 -15.70
N GLU A 555 27.58 -4.25 -15.78
CA GLU A 555 28.29 -3.13 -16.41
C GLU A 555 27.88 -3.08 -17.89
N ASP A 556 27.14 -2.03 -18.27
CA ASP A 556 26.68 -1.67 -19.63
C ASP A 556 25.39 -2.30 -20.19
N GLY A 557 24.48 -2.87 -19.39
CA GLY A 557 23.11 -3.17 -19.85
C GLY A 557 23.00 -3.93 -21.19
N SER A 558 24.05 -4.68 -21.54
CA SER A 558 24.18 -5.35 -22.83
C SER A 558 23.75 -6.79 -22.69
N THR A 559 22.90 -7.20 -23.63
CA THR A 559 22.26 -8.52 -23.73
C THR A 559 23.27 -9.66 -23.63
N GLY A 560 23.39 -10.26 -22.45
CA GLY A 560 24.15 -11.48 -22.21
C GLY A 560 23.35 -12.73 -22.56
N ASP A 561 23.74 -13.38 -23.65
CA ASP A 561 23.25 -14.68 -24.12
C ASP A 561 23.35 -15.74 -23.00
N ALA A 562 22.24 -16.43 -22.72
CA ALA A 562 22.18 -17.44 -21.68
C ALA A 562 22.92 -18.71 -22.12
N GLY A 563 24.19 -18.82 -21.77
CA GLY A 563 24.94 -20.07 -21.90
C GLY A 563 24.36 -21.17 -21.02
N ASN A 564 23.87 -22.24 -21.65
CA ASN A 564 23.52 -23.52 -21.02
C ASN A 564 24.67 -24.03 -20.14
N GLY A 565 24.41 -24.25 -18.85
CA GLY A 565 25.34 -24.86 -17.91
C GLY A 565 24.64 -25.89 -17.04
N GLU A 566 24.96 -27.16 -17.29
CA GLU A 566 24.44 -28.35 -16.63
C GLU A 566 24.64 -28.36 -15.11
N ALA A 567 23.74 -29.08 -14.43
CA ALA A 567 23.78 -29.37 -13.00
C ALA A 567 25.05 -30.14 -12.58
N ALA A 568 25.67 -29.74 -11.46
CA ALA A 568 26.54 -30.60 -10.65
C ALA A 568 26.50 -30.19 -9.18
N GLY A 569 26.35 -31.18 -8.28
CA GLY A 569 26.08 -30.98 -6.86
C GLY A 569 27.30 -30.91 -5.93
N ALA A 570 26.97 -30.62 -4.67
CA ALA A 570 27.61 -30.90 -3.37
C ALA A 570 29.16 -30.95 -3.21
N ALA A 571 29.59 -30.17 -2.20
CA ALA A 571 30.68 -30.37 -1.23
C ALA A 571 32.15 -30.17 -1.66
N GLY A 572 32.85 -29.26 -0.95
CA GLY A 572 34.32 -29.20 -0.92
C GLY A 572 34.90 -27.88 -0.40
N SER A 573 35.76 -27.96 0.61
CA SER A 573 36.41 -26.87 1.36
C SER A 573 37.57 -26.17 0.64
N VAL A 574 37.72 -24.86 0.93
CA VAL A 574 38.93 -24.00 1.04
C VAL A 574 40.03 -24.09 -0.04
N GLY A 575 40.33 -22.95 -0.67
CA GLY A 575 41.59 -22.70 -1.37
C GLY A 575 41.69 -21.26 -1.90
N ASN A 576 42.49 -20.43 -1.23
CA ASN A 576 42.85 -19.07 -1.66
C ASN A 576 43.86 -19.11 -2.82
N SER A 577 43.80 -18.09 -3.68
CA SER A 577 44.86 -17.46 -4.50
C SER A 577 44.74 -17.52 -6.03
N GLY A 578 44.68 -16.32 -6.64
CA GLY A 578 45.39 -16.00 -7.89
C GLY A 578 44.56 -15.72 -9.15
N ASN A 579 44.42 -14.42 -9.48
CA ASN A 579 44.21 -13.81 -10.80
C ASN A 579 42.89 -14.08 -11.56
N GLY A 580 41.99 -13.09 -11.51
CA GLY A 580 40.81 -13.01 -12.37
C GLY A 580 39.94 -11.78 -12.12
N GLU A 581 40.50 -10.57 -12.25
CA GLU A 581 39.78 -9.31 -11.92
C GLU A 581 38.62 -8.95 -12.87
N THR A 582 38.34 -9.73 -13.92
CA THR A 582 37.17 -9.50 -14.80
C THR A 582 36.07 -10.57 -14.67
N ALA A 583 36.35 -11.73 -14.07
CA ALA A 583 35.36 -12.81 -13.91
C ALA A 583 34.60 -12.72 -12.57
N GLY A 584 35.19 -12.06 -11.56
CA GLY A 584 34.59 -11.90 -10.23
C GLY A 584 33.42 -10.91 -10.19
N THR A 585 33.47 -9.84 -10.99
CA THR A 585 32.49 -8.74 -10.98
C THR A 585 31.18 -9.13 -11.67
N ALA A 586 31.23 -9.79 -12.83
CA ALA A 586 30.02 -10.25 -13.55
C ALA A 586 29.24 -11.31 -12.76
N GLY A 587 29.94 -12.24 -12.09
CA GLY A 587 29.31 -13.24 -11.22
C GLY A 587 28.71 -12.64 -9.95
N GLU A 588 29.24 -11.51 -9.47
CA GLU A 588 28.68 -10.75 -8.37
C GLU A 588 27.46 -9.92 -8.79
N ALA A 589 27.53 -9.21 -9.92
CA ALA A 589 26.42 -8.49 -10.54
C ALA A 589 25.20 -9.40 -10.76
N ARG A 590 25.41 -10.59 -11.35
CA ARG A 590 24.33 -11.56 -11.55
C ARG A 590 23.71 -12.03 -10.23
N ARG A 591 24.53 -12.28 -9.20
CA ARG A 591 24.04 -12.64 -7.86
C ARG A 591 23.24 -11.51 -7.22
N GLN A 592 23.67 -10.26 -7.37
CA GLN A 592 22.94 -9.09 -6.89
C GLN A 592 21.60 -8.92 -7.62
N GLY A 593 21.56 -9.10 -8.95
CA GLY A 593 20.32 -9.08 -9.72
C GLY A 593 19.35 -10.18 -9.31
N GLN A 594 19.85 -11.40 -9.10
CA GLN A 594 19.05 -12.50 -8.56
C GLN A 594 18.54 -12.21 -7.15
N ALA A 595 19.37 -11.64 -6.27
CA ALA A 595 18.95 -11.26 -4.93
C ALA A 595 17.84 -10.18 -4.96
N LEU A 596 17.94 -9.20 -5.86
CA LEU A 596 16.91 -8.19 -6.04
C LEU A 596 15.59 -8.80 -6.50
N VAL A 597 15.61 -9.67 -7.51
CA VAL A 597 14.39 -10.38 -7.96
C VAL A 597 13.83 -11.26 -6.84
N LYS A 598 14.70 -11.96 -6.09
CA LYS A 598 14.27 -12.78 -4.95
C LYS A 598 13.55 -11.95 -3.89
N GLN A 599 14.09 -10.77 -3.56
CA GLN A 599 13.56 -9.91 -2.53
C GLN A 599 12.25 -9.24 -2.95
N VAL A 600 12.20 -8.65 -4.14
CA VAL A 600 11.09 -7.80 -4.58
C VAL A 600 9.97 -8.60 -5.22
N ILE A 601 10.30 -9.45 -6.21
CA ILE A 601 9.29 -10.21 -6.98
C ILE A 601 8.95 -11.52 -6.27
N MET A 602 9.96 -12.27 -5.83
CA MET A 602 9.73 -13.57 -5.18
C MET A 602 9.38 -13.46 -3.69
N ARG A 603 9.41 -12.26 -3.10
CA ARG A 603 9.17 -12.01 -1.65
C ARG A 603 9.93 -12.96 -0.72
N ASN A 604 11.19 -13.21 -1.06
CA ASN A 604 12.09 -14.15 -0.39
C ASN A 604 11.69 -15.64 -0.45
N HIS A 605 10.63 -16.00 -1.19
CA HIS A 605 10.31 -17.39 -1.47
C HIS A 605 11.31 -18.00 -2.46
N ASP A 606 11.59 -19.29 -2.27
CA ASP A 606 12.47 -20.04 -3.17
C ASP A 606 11.80 -20.37 -4.51
N TRP A 607 10.46 -20.44 -4.52
CA TRP A 607 9.64 -20.62 -5.71
C TRP A 607 8.26 -20.00 -5.48
N LEU A 608 7.61 -19.58 -6.57
CA LEU A 608 6.22 -19.11 -6.59
C LEU A 608 5.48 -19.78 -7.76
N PRO A 609 4.16 -20.02 -7.63
CA PRO A 609 3.33 -20.42 -8.76
C PRO A 609 2.98 -19.23 -9.65
N LEU A 610 2.56 -19.49 -10.89
CA LEU A 610 1.91 -18.53 -11.76
C LEU A 610 0.44 -18.42 -11.34
N GLY A 611 0.11 -17.34 -10.64
CA GLY A 611 -1.23 -17.09 -10.09
C GLY A 611 -2.22 -16.59 -11.14
N GLU A 612 -1.71 -15.89 -12.16
CA GLU A 612 -2.52 -15.22 -13.18
C GLU A 612 -1.82 -15.16 -14.54
N PHE A 613 -2.65 -15.24 -15.59
CA PHE A 613 -2.30 -14.76 -16.93
C PHE A 613 -3.42 -13.85 -17.44
N ALA A 614 -3.04 -12.72 -18.03
CA ALA A 614 -3.98 -11.75 -18.54
C ALA A 614 -3.56 -11.11 -19.87
N ILE A 615 -4.55 -10.55 -20.57
CA ILE A 615 -4.36 -9.72 -21.75
C ILE A 615 -4.96 -8.35 -21.46
N GLY A 616 -4.11 -7.36 -21.16
CA GLY A 616 -4.50 -5.96 -21.11
C GLY A 616 -5.08 -5.51 -22.45
N THR A 617 -6.10 -4.67 -22.42
CA THR A 617 -6.80 -4.10 -23.59
C THR A 617 -6.86 -2.59 -23.55
N ASN A 618 -6.34 -1.94 -22.48
CA ASN A 618 -6.34 -0.49 -22.34
C ASN A 618 -5.18 0.14 -23.12
N THR A 619 -5.29 0.10 -24.46
CA THR A 619 -4.32 0.71 -25.37
C THR A 619 -4.31 2.24 -25.27
N THR A 620 -5.36 2.84 -24.72
CA THR A 620 -5.43 4.28 -24.43
C THR A 620 -4.49 4.67 -23.29
N ALA A 621 -4.46 3.89 -22.20
CA ALA A 621 -3.50 4.06 -21.12
C ALA A 621 -2.07 3.85 -21.62
N TYR A 622 -1.85 2.85 -22.49
CA TYR A 622 -0.54 2.65 -23.12
C TYR A 622 -0.09 3.87 -23.93
N ALA A 623 -0.99 4.46 -24.72
CA ALA A 623 -0.71 5.66 -25.49
C ALA A 623 -0.40 6.87 -24.60
N MET A 624 -1.17 7.08 -23.53
CA MET A 624 -0.90 8.13 -22.54
C MET A 624 0.49 7.95 -21.91
N ALA A 625 0.82 6.74 -21.46
CA ALA A 625 2.10 6.43 -20.83
C ALA A 625 3.29 6.76 -21.73
N ARG A 626 3.15 6.49 -23.03
CA ARG A 626 4.15 6.80 -24.06
C ARG A 626 4.23 8.31 -24.33
N ARG A 627 3.09 8.97 -24.54
CA ARG A 627 3.01 10.40 -24.89
C ARG A 627 3.67 11.28 -23.84
N PHE A 628 3.43 11.01 -22.55
CA PHE A 628 4.01 11.77 -21.46
C PHE A 628 5.31 11.19 -20.91
N SER A 629 5.77 10.04 -21.41
CA SER A 629 6.94 9.32 -20.88
C SER A 629 6.85 9.05 -19.37
N ILE A 630 5.68 8.56 -18.93
CA ILE A 630 5.36 8.32 -17.50
C ILE A 630 5.13 6.84 -17.18
N GLY A 631 5.46 5.92 -18.09
CA GLY A 631 5.19 4.49 -17.89
C GLY A 631 5.86 3.89 -16.65
N ASP A 632 6.95 4.51 -16.20
CA ASP A 632 7.69 4.19 -14.98
C ASP A 632 7.06 4.70 -13.69
N LYS A 633 6.12 5.65 -13.81
CA LYS A 633 5.45 6.30 -12.69
C LYS A 633 4.00 5.84 -12.53
N LEU A 634 3.52 4.96 -13.39
CA LEU A 634 2.15 4.42 -13.32
C LEU A 634 2.06 3.35 -12.23
N PRO A 635 0.95 3.31 -11.48
CA PRO A 635 0.71 2.26 -10.50
C PRO A 635 0.41 0.96 -11.24
N ILE A 636 0.61 -0.17 -10.56
CA ILE A 636 0.37 -1.49 -11.17
C ILE A 636 -1.05 -1.63 -11.71
N LEU A 637 -2.03 -1.04 -11.01
CA LEU A 637 -3.44 -0.93 -11.40
C LEU A 637 -3.65 -0.43 -12.84
N ILE A 638 -2.80 0.49 -13.32
CA ILE A 638 -2.86 0.99 -14.70
C ILE A 638 -1.91 0.19 -15.60
N ALA A 639 -0.69 -0.09 -15.12
CA ALA A 639 0.36 -0.72 -15.91
C ALA A 639 0.01 -2.16 -16.36
N GLU A 640 -0.71 -2.93 -15.55
CA GLU A 640 -1.18 -4.28 -15.90
C GLU A 640 -2.13 -4.27 -17.11
N LYS A 641 -2.92 -3.20 -17.27
CA LYS A 641 -3.94 -3.06 -18.33
C LYS A 641 -3.36 -2.65 -19.68
N MET A 642 -2.06 -2.31 -19.71
CA MET A 642 -1.34 -1.77 -20.87
C MET A 642 -0.64 -2.83 -21.73
N GLY A 643 -0.87 -4.11 -21.47
CA GLY A 643 -0.31 -5.22 -22.24
C GLY A 643 -0.64 -6.58 -21.61
N PRO A 644 -0.23 -7.71 -22.21
CA PRO A 644 -0.33 -8.99 -21.54
C PRO A 644 0.61 -9.03 -20.33
N HIS A 645 0.14 -9.59 -19.23
CA HIS A 645 0.91 -9.71 -18.00
C HIS A 645 0.74 -11.07 -17.34
N PHE A 646 1.66 -11.36 -16.43
CA PHE A 646 1.79 -12.61 -15.70
C PHE A 646 2.02 -12.28 -14.23
N ALA A 647 1.20 -12.85 -13.34
CA ALA A 647 1.39 -12.68 -11.91
C ALA A 647 2.07 -13.90 -11.29
N VAL A 648 3.17 -13.68 -10.56
CA VAL A 648 3.77 -14.71 -9.72
C VAL A 648 3.27 -14.59 -8.28
N GLY A 649 2.95 -15.72 -7.66
CA GLY A 649 2.36 -15.78 -6.33
C GLY A 649 0.95 -16.38 -6.34
N ASP A 650 0.11 -15.93 -5.41
CA ASP A 650 -1.24 -16.45 -5.22
C ASP A 650 -2.17 -16.06 -6.37
N THR A 651 -3.33 -16.72 -6.50
CA THR A 651 -4.33 -16.35 -7.49
C THR A 651 -4.99 -15.01 -7.12
N CYS A 652 -5.52 -14.27 -8.11
CA CYS A 652 -6.32 -13.04 -7.88
C CYS A 652 -7.54 -13.29 -6.99
N TYR A 653 -7.95 -14.55 -6.90
CA TYR A 653 -9.08 -15.03 -6.10
C TYR A 653 -8.68 -15.50 -4.70
N SER A 654 -7.48 -15.19 -4.21
CA SER A 654 -7.00 -15.64 -2.90
C SER A 654 -8.03 -15.43 -1.79
N PHE A 655 -8.45 -16.53 -1.15
CA PHE A 655 -9.50 -16.59 -0.12
C PHE A 655 -10.95 -16.36 -0.61
N ALA A 656 -11.16 -16.20 -1.91
CA ALA A 656 -12.44 -16.03 -2.58
C ALA A 656 -12.72 -17.12 -3.62
N GLU A 657 -11.85 -18.14 -3.76
CA GLU A 657 -11.93 -19.14 -4.82
C GLU A 657 -13.20 -20.00 -4.77
N ASP A 658 -13.74 -20.21 -3.57
CA ASP A 658 -14.96 -20.99 -3.34
C ASP A 658 -16.24 -20.15 -3.51
N SER A 659 -16.13 -18.82 -3.69
CA SER A 659 -17.25 -17.94 -3.99
C SER A 659 -17.53 -17.92 -5.50
N PRO A 660 -18.77 -18.16 -5.95
CA PRO A 660 -19.14 -18.01 -7.35
C PRO A 660 -18.91 -16.59 -7.84
N MET A 661 -18.50 -16.46 -9.09
CA MET A 661 -18.28 -15.17 -9.74
C MET A 661 -18.68 -15.26 -11.21
N TYR A 662 -19.35 -14.21 -11.69
CA TYR A 662 -19.99 -14.21 -13.00
C TYR A 662 -19.55 -13.01 -13.81
N ASN A 663 -19.22 -13.27 -15.07
CA ASN A 663 -18.98 -12.20 -16.03
C ASN A 663 -20.29 -11.44 -16.35
N PRO A 664 -20.21 -10.23 -16.93
CA PRO A 664 -21.39 -9.47 -17.37
C PRO A 664 -22.31 -10.22 -18.34
N ASP A 665 -21.82 -11.25 -19.05
CA ASP A 665 -22.60 -12.11 -19.93
C ASP A 665 -23.34 -13.25 -19.19
N GLY A 666 -23.17 -13.36 -17.87
CA GLY A 666 -23.80 -14.34 -16.99
C GLY A 666 -23.05 -15.68 -16.90
N ARG A 667 -21.92 -15.86 -17.58
CA ARG A 667 -21.11 -17.09 -17.46
C ARG A 667 -20.29 -17.08 -16.18
N GLU A 668 -20.25 -18.22 -15.49
CA GLU A 668 -19.42 -18.40 -14.30
C GLU A 668 -17.95 -18.53 -14.69
N VAL A 669 -17.10 -17.74 -14.04
CA VAL A 669 -15.65 -17.90 -14.14
C VAL A 669 -15.23 -19.07 -13.27
N ILE A 670 -14.82 -20.18 -13.90
CA ILE A 670 -14.48 -21.42 -13.18
C ILE A 670 -12.99 -21.49 -12.80
N ALA A 671 -12.14 -20.74 -13.50
CA ALA A 671 -10.69 -20.75 -13.32
C ALA A 671 -10.29 -19.80 -12.17
N ARG A 672 -10.72 -20.13 -10.96
CA ARG A 672 -10.46 -19.35 -9.73
C ARG A 672 -9.36 -19.93 -8.85
N ASP A 673 -9.07 -21.22 -9.02
CA ASP A 673 -8.02 -21.92 -8.29
C ASP A 673 -7.10 -22.72 -9.20
N ASN A 674 -5.92 -23.04 -8.67
CA ASN A 674 -4.93 -23.87 -9.31
C ASN A 674 -4.45 -24.97 -8.34
N GLU A 675 -3.50 -25.80 -8.77
CA GLU A 675 -3.03 -26.94 -7.98
C GLU A 675 -2.44 -26.56 -6.61
N ILE A 676 -2.00 -25.31 -6.42
CA ILE A 676 -1.48 -24.80 -5.16
C ILE A 676 -2.59 -24.19 -4.31
N SER A 677 -3.41 -23.28 -4.84
CA SER A 677 -4.49 -22.67 -4.04
C SER A 677 -5.59 -23.68 -3.67
N LEU A 678 -5.73 -24.80 -4.42
CA LEU A 678 -6.59 -25.94 -4.04
C LEU A 678 -6.18 -26.60 -2.72
N LEU A 679 -4.91 -26.48 -2.31
CA LEU A 679 -4.45 -26.99 -1.01
C LEU A 679 -5.19 -26.33 0.15
N ARG A 680 -5.88 -25.19 -0.03
CA ARG A 680 -6.72 -24.58 1.01
C ARG A 680 -7.76 -25.54 1.60
N LYS A 681 -8.19 -26.54 0.81
CA LYS A 681 -9.17 -27.56 1.21
C LYS A 681 -8.58 -28.66 2.12
N THR A 682 -7.26 -28.81 2.15
CA THR A 682 -6.56 -29.89 2.87
C THR A 682 -5.49 -29.38 3.84
N ASP A 683 -4.66 -28.43 3.41
CA ASP A 683 -3.61 -27.76 4.18
C ASP A 683 -3.45 -26.30 3.72
N MET A 684 -4.22 -25.42 4.37
CA MET A 684 -4.26 -23.98 4.06
C MET A 684 -2.90 -23.28 4.25
N SER A 685 -2.02 -23.81 5.11
CA SER A 685 -0.68 -23.22 5.32
C SER A 685 0.23 -23.32 4.10
N LYS A 686 -0.14 -24.16 3.12
CA LYS A 686 0.59 -24.36 1.86
C LYS A 686 -0.10 -23.74 0.64
N ALA A 687 -1.28 -23.14 0.84
CA ALA A 687 -2.12 -22.65 -0.25
C ALA A 687 -1.79 -21.20 -0.64
N TYR A 688 -1.25 -20.41 0.28
CA TYR A 688 -1.06 -18.97 0.12
C TYR A 688 0.34 -18.54 0.53
N PHE A 689 0.96 -17.73 -0.33
CA PHE A 689 2.27 -17.11 -0.17
C PHE A 689 2.17 -15.68 0.34
N SER A 690 0.97 -15.09 0.32
CA SER A 690 0.72 -13.69 0.69
C SER A 690 1.45 -12.70 -0.22
N CYS A 691 1.58 -13.06 -1.50
CA CYS A 691 2.12 -12.20 -2.54
C CYS A 691 1.43 -12.47 -3.88
N HIS A 692 1.32 -11.43 -4.69
CA HIS A 692 0.87 -11.47 -6.07
C HIS A 692 1.61 -10.34 -6.77
N THR A 693 2.33 -10.63 -7.85
CA THR A 693 3.22 -9.65 -8.48
C THR A 693 3.16 -9.75 -9.99
N ASP A 694 2.56 -8.73 -10.58
CA ASP A 694 2.31 -8.59 -12.01
C ASP A 694 3.53 -8.11 -12.78
N ILE A 695 3.75 -8.74 -13.92
CA ILE A 695 4.84 -8.43 -14.84
C ILE A 695 4.26 -8.26 -16.23
N THR A 696 4.15 -7.01 -16.69
CA THR A 696 3.58 -6.66 -17.99
C THR A 696 4.62 -6.68 -19.11
N ILE A 697 4.29 -7.29 -20.23
CA ILE A 697 5.03 -7.17 -21.49
C ILE A 697 4.43 -6.00 -22.28
N PRO A 698 5.21 -4.95 -22.61
CA PRO A 698 4.68 -3.84 -23.40
C PRO A 698 4.39 -4.27 -24.85
N TYR A 699 3.37 -3.68 -25.48
CA TYR A 699 2.97 -4.00 -26.87
C TYR A 699 4.10 -3.84 -27.90
N SER A 700 5.06 -2.95 -27.65
CA SER A 700 6.25 -2.77 -28.49
C SER A 700 7.16 -4.01 -28.48
N GLU A 701 7.19 -4.76 -27.38
CA GLU A 701 7.99 -5.98 -27.19
C GLU A 701 7.20 -7.26 -27.42
N LEU A 702 5.87 -7.19 -27.48
CA LEU A 702 4.99 -8.33 -27.70
C LEU A 702 5.04 -8.81 -29.16
N GLY A 703 5.34 -10.09 -29.34
CA GLY A 703 5.17 -10.82 -30.60
C GLY A 703 3.71 -11.20 -30.81
N ASP A 704 3.40 -12.49 -30.73
CA ASP A 704 2.08 -13.03 -31.03
C ASP A 704 1.41 -13.60 -29.76
N ILE A 705 0.09 -13.50 -29.69
CA ILE A 705 -0.75 -14.24 -28.73
C ILE A 705 -1.72 -15.10 -29.54
N LYS A 706 -1.61 -16.42 -29.37
CA LYS A 706 -2.39 -17.40 -30.10
C LYS A 706 -3.11 -18.36 -29.17
N ALA A 707 -4.44 -18.43 -29.30
CA ALA A 707 -5.28 -19.38 -28.60
C ALA A 707 -5.28 -20.71 -29.37
N VAL A 708 -4.81 -21.81 -28.76
CA VAL A 708 -4.64 -23.11 -29.44
C VAL A 708 -5.64 -24.14 -28.90
N ARG A 709 -6.50 -24.63 -29.78
CA ARG A 709 -7.52 -25.65 -29.48
C ARG A 709 -6.88 -27.02 -29.24
N ALA A 710 -7.65 -27.92 -28.65
CA ALA A 710 -7.19 -29.30 -28.38
C ALA A 710 -6.82 -30.09 -29.65
N ASP A 711 -7.36 -29.72 -30.82
CA ASP A 711 -7.05 -30.32 -32.12
C ASP A 711 -5.81 -29.71 -32.82
N GLY A 712 -5.17 -28.73 -32.19
CA GLY A 712 -4.00 -28.02 -32.70
C GLY A 712 -4.30 -26.86 -33.65
N SER A 713 -5.56 -26.65 -34.05
CA SER A 713 -5.97 -25.42 -34.72
C SER A 713 -5.87 -24.23 -33.77
N GLY A 714 -5.65 -23.02 -34.28
CA GLY A 714 -5.53 -21.85 -33.41
C GLY A 714 -6.18 -20.59 -33.98
N ILE A 715 -6.46 -19.67 -33.07
CA ILE A 715 -7.02 -18.34 -33.33
C ILE A 715 -5.97 -17.33 -32.92
N ASP A 716 -5.61 -16.43 -33.81
CA ASP A 716 -4.69 -15.35 -33.50
C ASP A 716 -5.48 -14.21 -32.82
N ILE A 717 -5.07 -13.85 -31.61
CA ILE A 717 -5.64 -12.75 -30.85
C ILE A 717 -4.83 -11.47 -31.13
N ILE A 718 -3.51 -11.61 -30.99
CA ILE A 718 -2.54 -10.56 -31.27
C ILE A 718 -1.48 -11.12 -32.22
N ARG A 719 -1.09 -10.33 -33.23
CA ARG A 719 0.09 -10.59 -34.05
C ARG A 719 1.00 -9.38 -34.06
N GLN A 720 2.28 -9.60 -33.80
CA GLN A 720 3.29 -8.55 -33.76
C GLN A 720 2.80 -7.34 -32.94
N GLY A 721 2.32 -7.61 -31.72
CA GLY A 721 1.85 -6.60 -30.76
C GLY A 721 0.56 -5.86 -31.16
N ARG A 722 -0.16 -6.31 -32.19
CA ARG A 722 -1.41 -5.69 -32.66
C ARG A 722 -2.59 -6.65 -32.58
N PHE A 723 -3.76 -6.14 -32.20
CA PHE A 723 -4.99 -6.92 -32.16
C PHE A 723 -5.45 -7.27 -33.58
N VAL A 724 -5.65 -8.57 -33.85
CA VAL A 724 -6.04 -9.09 -35.17
C VAL A 724 -7.33 -9.93 -35.15
N LEU A 725 -7.89 -10.18 -33.97
CA LEU A 725 -9.15 -10.87 -33.83
C LEU A 725 -10.29 -9.99 -34.32
N ASP A 726 -11.17 -10.54 -35.17
CA ASP A 726 -12.33 -9.82 -35.69
C ASP A 726 -13.12 -9.10 -34.59
N GLY A 727 -13.27 -7.79 -34.74
CA GLY A 727 -14.00 -6.95 -33.81
C GLY A 727 -13.19 -6.40 -32.63
N THR A 728 -11.86 -6.49 -32.69
CA THR A 728 -10.92 -5.89 -31.73
C THR A 728 -10.06 -4.77 -32.35
N GLU A 729 -10.27 -4.47 -33.63
CA GLU A 729 -9.39 -3.62 -34.45
C GLU A 729 -9.31 -2.18 -33.92
N GLU A 730 -10.38 -1.69 -33.31
CA GLU A 730 -10.45 -0.32 -32.77
C GLU A 730 -9.43 -0.10 -31.64
N LEU A 731 -9.03 -1.14 -30.91
CA LEU A 731 -7.98 -1.04 -29.90
C LEU A 731 -6.64 -0.60 -30.50
N ASN A 732 -6.42 -0.88 -31.79
CA ASN A 732 -5.17 -0.49 -32.47
C ASN A 732 -5.08 1.02 -32.72
N GLY A 733 -6.18 1.77 -32.71
CA GLY A 733 -6.14 3.22 -32.99
C GLY A 733 -5.26 3.98 -31.99
N ALA A 734 -5.42 3.72 -30.69
CA ALA A 734 -4.58 4.33 -29.66
C ALA A 734 -3.12 3.86 -29.73
N LEU A 735 -2.88 2.61 -30.17
CA LEU A 735 -1.51 2.11 -30.38
C LEU A 735 -0.82 2.81 -31.56
N ASP A 736 -1.57 3.29 -32.56
CA ASP A 736 -1.03 4.07 -33.68
C ASP A 736 -0.64 5.49 -33.22
N GLU A 737 -1.47 6.14 -32.38
CA GLU A 737 -1.13 7.42 -31.74
C GLU A 737 0.15 7.35 -30.90
N ALA A 738 0.49 6.17 -30.38
CA ALA A 738 1.67 5.93 -29.54
C ALA A 738 2.95 5.59 -30.33
N ALA A 739 2.83 5.33 -31.64
CA ALA A 739 3.93 4.94 -32.52
C ALA A 739 4.56 6.15 -33.24
N ASP A 740 3.80 7.25 -33.34
CA ASP A 740 4.28 8.59 -33.71
C ASP A 740 5.01 9.27 -32.54
#